data_AF-A0A954JPG3-F1
#
_entry.id   AF-A0A954JPG3-F1
#
_cell.length_a   1.000
_cell.length_b   1.000
_cell.length_c   1.000
_cell.angle_alpha   90.00
_cell.angle_beta   90.00
_cell.angle_gamma   90.00
#
_symmetry.space_group_name_H-M   'P 1'
#
loop_
_entity.id
_entity.type
_entity.pdbx_description
1 polymer ?
#
loop_
_entity_poly.entity_id
_entity_poly.type
_entity_poly.pdbx_seq_one_letter_code
_entity_poly.pdbx_strand_id
1 'polypeptide(L)'
;MRRPAAILAPLACLGLAIAFAQQGDQEGHNMTDPIPAEKIPPSPYLSVDEALQRFAVADGYVIEPVATGELVDMVVALAFDADGRAWTCEMRAYMPNLDGEGEDAPNGRIRALEDTDGDGRMDKASVFLDSLVLPRAVAVTGDGCLYTNGDALLFIHRKGLKPVGEPIVVDADYAKGGNPEHKANGLLYGHDNWYYSAKSSKRYRRIAGQWVSEATDFRGQWGITKDNVGRLYHNTNSTLLIGDRFLPQFFRGDPTHPVKAKAAQTLGSNRVYPNHITPGVNRAYMEGVLNDEGRLANTTAACGLHWYRGENFPEADRDLVFICEPAGDLVKAMRVTRNGGFKGDFRRPGREFLATNDEWFLPCNTYTAPDGTLWLVDMYFGMLQHREYMTSYLRRQYISRGLDQPHPGTGRIYRVRFGESAAKPAPKLAALSPAQCVPYLAHANGHVRDTAQRRLVEAGDRSVIPALERLAGEPGNALAAIHALWTLDGLDGISELVLIRALQGTDSNVRETALHILALRRMRSEALSKALLDWKAKESERHGWVRTLAACGEPRHALAVVLEHAETPLLREAFVSGLGVDAAAFHRDVGEVGDTALQDLLTQAHADMAEDPSPTLQGAQLLAFERGRSMYESKAACIACHGANGAGLPNLGPPLRNSEWVTGDADRLTRLLLHGLTGPITVAGKVYNPPLDMPGINANPSIQDADIADLLIFLRNSWGHSQPSPLASQITKVRKQTADRFLPYKESDLR
;
A
#
# COMPACT_ATOMS: atom_id res chain seq x y z
N MET A 1 -43.70 40.22 -54.10
CA MET A 1 -43.58 39.64 -55.46
C MET A 1 -42.11 39.43 -55.80
N ARG A 2 -41.76 38.15 -56.00
CA ARG A 2 -40.65 37.53 -56.76
C ARG A 2 -39.41 38.37 -57.10
N ARG A 3 -38.24 37.83 -56.75
CA ARG A 3 -37.20 37.47 -57.74
C ARG A 3 -36.47 36.17 -57.31
N PRO A 4 -35.96 35.37 -58.27
CA PRO A 4 -35.77 33.93 -58.12
C PRO A 4 -34.31 33.49 -57.94
N ALA A 5 -34.18 32.20 -57.66
CA ALA A 5 -33.00 31.41 -57.35
C ALA A 5 -31.91 31.35 -58.44
N ALA A 6 -30.67 31.14 -58.01
CA ALA A 6 -29.60 30.52 -58.79
C ALA A 6 -28.98 29.38 -57.96
N ILE A 7 -28.80 28.25 -58.64
CA ILE A 7 -28.36 26.94 -58.17
C ILE A 7 -26.82 26.94 -58.03
N LEU A 8 -26.29 26.33 -56.97
CA LEU A 8 -24.91 25.82 -56.93
C LEU A 8 -24.87 24.48 -56.18
N ALA A 9 -24.25 23.51 -56.84
CA ALA A 9 -24.13 22.09 -56.50
C ALA A 9 -23.10 21.86 -55.35
N PRO A 10 -23.07 20.65 -54.74
CA PRO A 10 -22.48 20.43 -53.43
C PRO A 10 -20.97 20.19 -53.51
N LEU A 11 -20.19 20.82 -52.62
CA LEU A 11 -18.84 20.35 -52.30
C LEU A 11 -18.98 19.16 -51.35
N ALA A 12 -18.56 17.99 -51.82
CA ALA A 12 -18.31 16.83 -50.98
C ALA A 12 -17.13 17.14 -50.03
N CYS A 13 -17.42 17.35 -48.75
CA CYS A 13 -16.41 17.27 -47.71
C CYS A 13 -16.07 15.79 -47.50
N LEU A 14 -14.94 15.35 -48.03
CA LEU A 14 -14.28 14.13 -47.55
C LEU A 14 -14.00 14.32 -46.07
N GLY A 15 -14.67 13.55 -45.22
CA GLY A 15 -14.28 13.37 -43.83
C GLY A 15 -12.92 12.69 -43.80
N LEU A 16 -11.91 13.39 -43.30
CA LEU A 16 -10.68 12.79 -42.83
C LEU A 16 -11.05 11.95 -41.60
N ALA A 17 -11.11 10.64 -41.77
CA ALA A 17 -10.95 9.70 -40.68
C ALA A 17 -9.56 9.95 -40.08
N ILE A 18 -9.51 10.52 -38.88
CA ILE A 18 -8.28 10.60 -38.10
C ILE A 18 -7.98 9.16 -37.67
N ALA A 19 -7.10 8.49 -38.42
CA ALA A 19 -6.44 7.30 -37.94
C ALA A 19 -5.72 7.69 -36.65
N PHE A 20 -6.01 7.00 -35.54
CA PHE A 20 -5.23 7.13 -34.32
C PHE A 20 -3.81 6.66 -34.63
N ALA A 21 -2.93 7.61 -34.93
CA ALA A 21 -1.58 7.36 -35.38
C ALA A 21 -0.73 6.75 -34.26
N GLN A 22 0.17 5.86 -34.64
CA GLN A 22 1.28 5.36 -33.85
C GLN A 22 2.06 6.48 -33.15
N GLN A 23 2.14 6.45 -31.81
CA GLN A 23 2.66 7.57 -30.99
C GLN A 23 4.03 7.32 -30.34
N GLY A 24 4.62 6.13 -30.47
CA GLY A 24 5.87 5.79 -29.80
C GLY A 24 7.13 6.37 -30.45
N ASP A 25 7.06 6.73 -31.73
CA ASP A 25 8.20 7.32 -32.45
C ASP A 25 8.50 8.72 -31.93
N GLN A 26 9.78 8.99 -31.62
CA GLN A 26 10.24 10.27 -31.12
C GLN A 26 11.05 11.00 -32.19
N GLU A 27 10.81 12.30 -32.32
CA GLU A 27 11.56 13.17 -33.24
C GLU A 27 13.07 13.09 -32.96
N GLY A 28 13.87 12.96 -34.02
CA GLY A 28 15.33 12.84 -33.93
C GLY A 28 15.86 11.42 -33.69
N HIS A 29 15.00 10.42 -33.44
CA HIS A 29 15.44 9.03 -33.34
C HIS A 29 15.50 8.34 -34.72
N ASN A 30 16.56 7.58 -34.96
CA ASN A 30 16.67 6.70 -36.12
C ASN A 30 16.16 5.30 -35.76
N MET A 31 14.95 4.96 -36.19
CA MET A 31 14.30 3.68 -35.89
C MET A 31 14.78 2.52 -36.77
N THR A 32 16.04 2.55 -37.23
CA THR A 32 16.61 1.45 -38.03
C THR A 32 16.86 0.24 -37.15
N ASP A 33 16.65 -0.97 -37.70
CA ASP A 33 16.84 -2.20 -36.96
C ASP A 33 18.33 -2.37 -36.58
N PRO A 34 18.68 -2.45 -35.28
CA PRO A 34 20.08 -2.51 -34.83
C PRO A 34 20.68 -3.92 -35.01
N ILE A 35 19.84 -4.93 -35.17
CA ILE A 35 20.23 -6.33 -35.34
C ILE A 35 19.82 -6.76 -36.76
N PRO A 36 20.74 -7.31 -37.58
CA PRO A 36 20.40 -7.87 -38.88
C PRO A 36 19.36 -9.00 -38.77
N ALA A 37 18.35 -8.98 -39.65
CA ALA A 37 17.20 -9.89 -39.57
C ALA A 37 17.61 -11.38 -39.60
N GLU A 38 18.65 -11.74 -40.35
CA GLU A 38 19.18 -13.11 -40.45
C GLU A 38 19.81 -13.63 -39.15
N LYS A 39 20.12 -12.74 -38.19
CA LYS A 39 20.62 -13.11 -36.86
C LYS A 39 19.50 -13.28 -35.83
N ILE A 40 18.28 -12.83 -36.14
CA ILE A 40 17.16 -12.86 -35.20
C ILE A 40 16.49 -14.25 -35.29
N PRO A 41 16.47 -15.03 -34.20
CA PRO A 41 15.79 -16.33 -34.20
C PRO A 41 14.26 -16.16 -34.30
N PRO A 42 13.54 -17.20 -34.76
CA PRO A 42 12.08 -17.20 -34.73
C PRO A 42 11.54 -17.25 -33.28
N SER A 43 10.35 -16.71 -33.06
CA SER A 43 9.69 -16.62 -31.74
C SER A 43 8.35 -17.38 -31.73
N PRO A 44 8.36 -18.72 -31.90
CA PRO A 44 7.13 -19.50 -31.97
C PRO A 44 6.39 -19.53 -30.63
N TYR A 45 5.06 -19.59 -30.68
CA TYR A 45 4.24 -19.93 -29.52
C TYR A 45 4.56 -21.36 -29.08
N LEU A 46 4.92 -21.56 -27.81
CA LEU A 46 5.31 -22.88 -27.27
C LEU A 46 4.19 -23.50 -26.45
N SER A 47 4.13 -24.83 -26.41
CA SER A 47 3.41 -25.54 -25.35
C SER A 47 4.09 -25.33 -23.98
N VAL A 48 3.41 -25.71 -22.90
CA VAL A 48 3.98 -25.61 -21.54
C VAL A 48 5.24 -26.46 -21.42
N ASP A 49 5.23 -27.70 -21.93
CA ASP A 49 6.39 -28.59 -21.84
C ASP A 49 7.58 -28.10 -22.66
N GLU A 50 7.33 -27.53 -23.86
CA GLU A 50 8.39 -26.92 -24.67
C GLU A 50 8.99 -25.70 -23.98
N ALA A 51 8.18 -24.83 -23.39
CA ALA A 51 8.68 -23.67 -22.65
C ALA A 51 9.48 -24.07 -21.40
N LEU A 52 9.04 -25.11 -20.68
CA LEU A 52 9.79 -25.64 -19.53
C LEU A 52 11.20 -26.10 -19.92
N GLN A 53 11.38 -26.64 -21.12
CA GLN A 53 12.69 -27.02 -21.65
C GLN A 53 13.58 -25.83 -22.04
N ARG A 54 13.01 -24.62 -22.22
CA ARG A 54 13.75 -23.40 -22.57
C ARG A 54 14.26 -22.63 -21.35
N PHE A 55 13.68 -22.83 -20.18
CA PHE A 55 14.11 -22.11 -18.97
C PHE A 55 15.53 -22.51 -18.55
N ALA A 56 16.41 -21.50 -18.48
CA ALA A 56 17.66 -21.57 -17.75
C ALA A 56 17.40 -21.09 -16.31
N VAL A 57 17.19 -22.05 -15.40
CA VAL A 57 16.96 -21.78 -13.98
C VAL A 57 18.28 -21.91 -13.21
N ALA A 58 18.43 -21.08 -12.18
CA ALA A 58 19.51 -21.13 -11.22
C ALA A 58 19.81 -22.55 -10.69
N ASP A 59 21.10 -22.89 -10.57
CA ASP A 59 21.55 -24.20 -10.07
C ASP A 59 20.89 -24.55 -8.73
N GLY A 60 20.40 -25.79 -8.63
CA GLY A 60 19.71 -26.32 -7.45
C GLY A 60 18.21 -25.99 -7.41
N TYR A 61 17.67 -25.21 -8.34
CA TYR A 61 16.26 -24.86 -8.39
C TYR A 61 15.53 -25.59 -9.53
N VAL A 62 14.24 -25.81 -9.34
CA VAL A 62 13.34 -26.45 -10.31
C VAL A 62 12.13 -25.54 -10.52
N ILE A 63 11.74 -25.35 -11.78
CA ILE A 63 10.50 -24.68 -12.17
C ILE A 63 9.45 -25.70 -12.58
N GLU A 64 8.21 -25.53 -12.11
CA GLU A 64 7.09 -26.44 -12.31
C GLU A 64 5.83 -25.65 -12.65
N PRO A 65 4.95 -26.14 -13.54
CA PRO A 65 3.66 -25.51 -13.77
C PRO A 65 2.72 -25.75 -12.57
N VAL A 66 2.01 -24.70 -12.17
CA VAL A 66 0.99 -24.71 -11.11
C VAL A 66 -0.41 -24.60 -11.70
N ALA A 67 -0.61 -23.69 -12.65
CA ALA A 67 -1.88 -23.52 -13.36
C ALA A 67 -1.61 -23.00 -14.78
N THR A 68 -2.19 -23.66 -15.78
CA THR A 68 -2.00 -23.35 -17.21
C THR A 68 -3.28 -23.68 -17.99
N GLY A 69 -3.32 -23.32 -19.27
CA GLY A 69 -4.44 -23.67 -20.16
C GLY A 69 -5.76 -23.05 -19.69
N GLU A 70 -6.84 -23.81 -19.66
CA GLU A 70 -8.18 -23.29 -19.33
C GLU A 70 -8.34 -22.75 -17.89
N LEU A 71 -7.35 -23.01 -17.01
CA LEU A 71 -7.38 -22.56 -15.62
C LEU A 71 -7.07 -21.06 -15.47
N VAL A 72 -6.30 -20.47 -16.39
CA VAL A 72 -5.81 -19.08 -16.30
C VAL A 72 -5.74 -18.42 -17.68
N ASP A 73 -5.93 -17.10 -17.74
CA ASP A 73 -5.83 -16.34 -18.99
C ASP A 73 -5.29 -14.92 -18.71
N MET A 74 -4.28 -14.46 -19.44
CA MET A 74 -3.57 -13.18 -19.31
C MET A 74 -3.45 -12.69 -17.86
N VAL A 75 -2.98 -13.57 -16.98
CA VAL A 75 -2.88 -13.31 -15.54
C VAL A 75 -1.74 -12.32 -15.27
N VAL A 76 -2.01 -11.28 -14.48
CA VAL A 76 -1.03 -10.22 -14.18
C VAL A 76 -0.74 -10.06 -12.69
N ALA A 77 -1.64 -10.53 -11.82
CA ALA A 77 -1.46 -10.48 -10.38
C ALA A 77 -2.21 -11.62 -9.66
N LEU A 78 -1.74 -11.96 -8.46
CA LEU A 78 -2.36 -12.93 -7.56
C LEU A 78 -2.59 -12.33 -6.16
N ALA A 79 -3.57 -12.91 -5.46
CA ALA A 79 -3.65 -12.87 -4.00
C ALA A 79 -3.95 -14.28 -3.48
N PHE A 80 -3.57 -14.59 -2.25
CA PHE A 80 -3.95 -15.86 -1.61
C PHE A 80 -4.96 -15.61 -0.50
N ASP A 81 -5.96 -16.48 -0.42
CA ASP A 81 -6.91 -16.47 0.69
C ASP A 81 -6.41 -17.27 1.91
N ALA A 82 -7.18 -17.28 2.99
CA ALA A 82 -6.80 -17.94 4.22
C ALA A 82 -6.71 -19.47 4.13
N ASP A 83 -7.20 -20.09 3.06
CA ASP A 83 -7.04 -21.52 2.78
C ASP A 83 -5.92 -21.78 1.76
N GLY A 84 -5.17 -20.75 1.37
CA GLY A 84 -4.11 -20.85 0.39
C GLY A 84 -4.60 -21.01 -1.06
N ARG A 85 -5.89 -20.76 -1.36
CA ARG A 85 -6.35 -20.68 -2.76
C ARG A 85 -5.72 -19.47 -3.43
N ALA A 86 -5.32 -19.62 -4.69
CA ALA A 86 -4.79 -18.52 -5.48
C ALA A 86 -5.93 -17.78 -6.21
N TRP A 87 -6.02 -16.47 -6.03
CA TRP A 87 -7.00 -15.61 -6.66
C TRP A 87 -6.33 -14.82 -7.78
N THR A 88 -6.67 -15.14 -9.03
CA THR A 88 -6.06 -14.55 -10.22
C THR A 88 -6.71 -13.24 -10.59
N CYS A 89 -5.93 -12.32 -11.13
CA CYS A 89 -6.39 -11.09 -11.76
C CYS A 89 -5.99 -11.13 -13.23
N GLU A 90 -6.99 -11.21 -14.12
CA GLU A 90 -6.81 -11.56 -15.53
C GLU A 90 -7.15 -10.38 -16.44
N MET A 91 -6.14 -9.87 -17.16
CA MET A 91 -6.19 -8.63 -17.94
C MET A 91 -6.38 -8.91 -19.44
N ARG A 92 -7.47 -9.61 -19.76
CA ARG A 92 -7.73 -10.27 -21.06
C ARG A 92 -8.01 -9.35 -22.25
N ALA A 93 -8.23 -8.06 -21.99
CA ALA A 93 -8.40 -7.04 -23.03
C ALA A 93 -7.11 -6.24 -23.28
N TYR A 94 -5.98 -6.56 -22.65
CA TYR A 94 -4.76 -5.79 -22.88
C TYR A 94 -4.22 -6.01 -24.28
N MET A 95 -4.01 -4.92 -25.03
CA MET A 95 -3.42 -4.91 -26.37
C MET A 95 -3.97 -6.03 -27.29
N PRO A 96 -5.29 -6.11 -27.52
CA PRO A 96 -5.89 -7.20 -28.31
C PRO A 96 -5.37 -7.23 -29.77
N ASN A 97 -4.79 -6.14 -30.22
CA ASN A 97 -4.02 -5.99 -31.45
C ASN A 97 -2.98 -4.87 -31.25
N LEU A 98 -2.11 -4.66 -32.26
CA LEU A 98 -1.04 -3.67 -32.24
C LEU A 98 -1.50 -2.21 -32.03
N ASP A 99 -2.77 -1.92 -32.30
CA ASP A 99 -3.38 -0.59 -32.17
C ASP A 99 -4.23 -0.45 -30.89
N GLY A 100 -4.31 -1.52 -30.10
CA GLY A 100 -5.08 -1.60 -28.86
C GLY A 100 -6.59 -1.41 -29.04
N GLU A 101 -7.14 -1.69 -30.23
CA GLU A 101 -8.57 -1.51 -30.47
C GLU A 101 -9.40 -2.55 -29.69
N GLY A 102 -10.34 -2.10 -28.86
CA GLY A 102 -11.16 -2.98 -28.00
C GLY A 102 -10.61 -3.21 -26.59
N GLU A 103 -9.60 -2.45 -26.17
CA GLU A 103 -8.99 -2.56 -24.83
C GLU A 103 -9.93 -2.21 -23.66
N ASP A 104 -10.99 -1.46 -23.95
CA ASP A 104 -12.05 -1.09 -23.01
C ASP A 104 -13.11 -2.19 -22.84
N ALA A 105 -12.99 -3.29 -23.58
CA ALA A 105 -13.91 -4.42 -23.46
C ALA A 105 -13.90 -4.99 -22.02
N PRO A 106 -15.08 -5.11 -21.37
CA PRO A 106 -15.19 -5.69 -20.04
C PRO A 106 -15.12 -7.23 -20.15
N ASN A 107 -13.94 -7.78 -20.38
CA ASN A 107 -13.71 -9.23 -20.51
C ASN A 107 -12.74 -9.80 -19.46
N GLY A 108 -12.13 -8.92 -18.65
CA GLY A 108 -11.27 -9.28 -17.54
C GLY A 108 -12.05 -9.96 -16.41
N ARG A 109 -11.34 -10.70 -15.58
CA ARG A 109 -11.97 -11.51 -14.51
C ARG A 109 -11.06 -11.71 -13.32
N ILE A 110 -11.68 -12.09 -12.22
CA ILE A 110 -11.02 -12.64 -11.03
C ILE A 110 -11.50 -14.07 -10.83
N ARG A 111 -10.58 -15.03 -10.73
CA ARG A 111 -10.90 -16.43 -10.47
C ARG A 111 -10.23 -16.90 -9.19
N ALA A 112 -10.84 -17.86 -8.50
CA ALA A 112 -10.21 -18.61 -7.43
C ALA A 112 -9.79 -19.98 -7.95
N LEU A 113 -8.51 -20.31 -7.80
CA LEU A 113 -7.91 -21.59 -8.16
C LEU A 113 -7.79 -22.49 -6.93
N GLU A 114 -8.15 -23.74 -7.11
CA GLU A 114 -8.12 -24.78 -6.08
C GLU A 114 -7.31 -25.98 -6.56
N ASP A 115 -6.51 -26.51 -5.66
CA ASP A 115 -5.90 -27.84 -5.70
C ASP A 115 -6.83 -28.76 -4.88
N THR A 116 -7.58 -29.61 -5.57
CA THR A 116 -8.62 -30.45 -4.96
C THR A 116 -8.16 -31.86 -4.64
N ASP A 117 -7.03 -32.31 -5.20
CA ASP A 117 -6.42 -33.61 -4.92
C ASP A 117 -5.16 -33.55 -4.04
N GLY A 118 -4.62 -32.35 -3.82
CA GLY A 118 -3.49 -32.07 -2.93
C GLY A 118 -2.13 -32.34 -3.55
N ASP A 119 -2.02 -32.46 -4.88
CA ASP A 119 -0.75 -32.74 -5.58
C ASP A 119 0.15 -31.48 -5.73
N GLY A 120 -0.37 -30.31 -5.34
CA GLY A 120 0.32 -29.03 -5.42
C GLY A 120 0.18 -28.33 -6.77
N ARG A 121 -0.70 -28.81 -7.66
CA ARG A 121 -1.14 -28.16 -8.90
C ARG A 121 -2.61 -27.78 -8.77
N MET A 122 -2.99 -26.66 -9.37
CA MET A 122 -4.40 -26.28 -9.39
C MET A 122 -5.12 -27.11 -10.45
N ASP A 123 -6.27 -27.68 -10.13
CA ASP A 123 -7.09 -28.50 -11.03
C ASP A 123 -8.49 -27.91 -11.26
N LYS A 124 -8.87 -26.92 -10.45
CA LYS A 124 -10.19 -26.30 -10.50
C LYS A 124 -10.08 -24.79 -10.45
N ALA A 125 -10.87 -24.12 -11.28
CA ALA A 125 -10.90 -22.66 -11.36
C ALA A 125 -12.34 -22.13 -11.37
N SER A 126 -12.71 -21.40 -10.32
CA SER A 126 -14.04 -20.81 -10.14
C SER A 126 -14.02 -19.32 -10.48
N VAL A 127 -14.87 -18.86 -11.39
CA VAL A 127 -15.03 -17.42 -11.66
C VAL A 127 -15.71 -16.76 -10.47
N PHE A 128 -15.05 -15.76 -9.88
CA PHE A 128 -15.58 -14.97 -8.76
C PHE A 128 -16.19 -13.65 -9.26
N LEU A 129 -15.45 -12.92 -10.09
CA LEU A 129 -15.92 -11.73 -10.79
C LEU A 129 -15.54 -11.84 -12.26
N ASP A 130 -16.41 -11.36 -13.13
CA ASP A 130 -16.20 -11.22 -14.56
C ASP A 130 -16.54 -9.80 -15.01
N SER A 131 -16.50 -9.57 -16.32
CA SER A 131 -16.82 -8.29 -16.93
C SER A 131 -16.05 -7.09 -16.36
N LEU A 132 -14.78 -7.31 -16.01
CA LEU A 132 -13.88 -6.28 -15.53
C LEU A 132 -13.12 -5.65 -16.70
N VAL A 133 -12.94 -4.34 -16.67
CA VAL A 133 -12.10 -3.57 -17.60
C VAL A 133 -10.69 -3.52 -17.04
N LEU A 134 -9.77 -4.21 -17.73
CA LEU A 134 -8.33 -4.26 -17.44
C LEU A 134 -7.95 -4.36 -15.93
N PRO A 135 -8.50 -5.33 -15.19
CA PRO A 135 -8.21 -5.46 -13.76
C PRO A 135 -6.72 -5.77 -13.55
N ARG A 136 -6.13 -5.23 -12.48
CA ARG A 136 -4.68 -5.31 -12.19
C ARG A 136 -4.31 -5.35 -10.71
N ALA A 137 -5.32 -5.32 -9.84
CA ALA A 137 -5.12 -5.38 -8.41
C ALA A 137 -6.23 -6.23 -7.79
N VAL A 138 -5.83 -7.15 -6.92
CA VAL A 138 -6.73 -8.03 -6.17
C VAL A 138 -6.15 -8.24 -4.78
N ALA A 139 -6.99 -8.17 -3.75
CA ALA A 139 -6.69 -8.61 -2.39
C ALA A 139 -7.92 -9.27 -1.77
N VAL A 140 -7.71 -10.39 -1.10
CA VAL A 140 -8.78 -11.20 -0.51
C VAL A 140 -8.80 -10.99 1.00
N THR A 141 -9.98 -10.70 1.55
CA THR A 141 -10.23 -10.55 2.99
C THR A 141 -11.03 -11.74 3.50
N GLY A 142 -11.23 -11.84 4.82
CA GLY A 142 -12.10 -12.87 5.41
C GLY A 142 -13.51 -12.91 4.81
N ASP A 143 -14.07 -11.75 4.51
CA ASP A 143 -15.48 -11.53 4.17
C ASP A 143 -15.72 -10.94 2.78
N GLY A 144 -14.67 -10.66 2.00
CA GLY A 144 -14.81 -10.06 0.67
C GLY A 144 -13.53 -10.01 -0.15
N CYS A 145 -13.58 -9.23 -1.23
CA CYS A 145 -12.49 -9.01 -2.16
C CYS A 145 -12.37 -7.52 -2.48
N LEU A 146 -11.17 -6.97 -2.35
CA LEU A 146 -10.79 -5.65 -2.83
C LEU A 146 -10.18 -5.80 -4.23
N TYR A 147 -10.65 -5.03 -5.21
CA TYR A 147 -10.26 -5.20 -6.61
C TYR A 147 -10.41 -3.90 -7.39
N THR A 148 -9.82 -3.86 -8.59
CA THR A 148 -9.97 -2.72 -9.50
C THR A 148 -10.82 -3.09 -10.71
N ASN A 149 -11.68 -2.16 -11.12
CA ASN A 149 -12.41 -2.23 -12.39
C ASN A 149 -12.29 -0.88 -13.10
N GLY A 150 -11.52 -0.82 -14.19
CA GLY A 150 -11.15 0.44 -14.83
C GLY A 150 -10.39 1.35 -13.87
N ASP A 151 -11.03 2.44 -13.47
CA ASP A 151 -10.40 3.53 -12.72
C ASP A 151 -10.63 3.47 -11.20
N ALA A 152 -11.60 2.69 -10.73
CA ALA A 152 -12.00 2.66 -9.32
C ALA A 152 -11.43 1.46 -8.56
N LEU A 153 -11.16 1.67 -7.26
CA LEU A 153 -10.96 0.62 -6.27
C LEU A 153 -12.31 0.29 -5.62
N LEU A 154 -12.68 -0.99 -5.70
CA LEU A 154 -13.96 -1.51 -5.24
C LEU A 154 -13.75 -2.62 -4.23
N PHE A 155 -14.68 -2.75 -3.29
CA PHE A 155 -14.77 -3.88 -2.39
C PHE A 155 -16.11 -4.57 -2.54
N ILE A 156 -16.13 -5.89 -2.66
CA ILE A 156 -17.37 -6.68 -2.67
C ILE A 156 -17.33 -7.77 -1.62
N HIS A 157 -18.43 -7.93 -0.88
CA HIS A 157 -18.56 -9.02 0.07
C HIS A 157 -18.64 -10.37 -0.65
N ARG A 158 -18.32 -11.45 0.07
CA ARG A 158 -18.38 -12.81 -0.44
C ARG A 158 -18.97 -13.79 0.56
N LYS A 159 -19.56 -14.86 0.02
CA LYS A 159 -19.89 -16.08 0.77
C LYS A 159 -19.23 -17.26 0.08
N GLY A 160 -18.12 -17.72 0.66
CA GLY A 160 -17.23 -18.67 -0.02
C GLY A 160 -16.63 -18.04 -1.28
N LEU A 161 -16.76 -18.73 -2.41
CA LEU A 161 -16.24 -18.28 -3.72
C LEU A 161 -17.27 -17.51 -4.56
N LYS A 162 -18.29 -16.91 -3.93
CA LYS A 162 -19.33 -16.14 -4.63
C LYS A 162 -19.43 -14.71 -4.09
N PRO A 163 -19.51 -13.69 -4.96
CA PRO A 163 -19.78 -12.33 -4.53
C PRO A 163 -21.21 -12.21 -3.97
N VAL A 164 -21.41 -11.28 -3.05
CA VAL A 164 -22.70 -11.03 -2.39
C VAL A 164 -22.93 -9.53 -2.30
N GLY A 165 -24.08 -9.07 -2.78
CA GLY A 165 -24.48 -7.67 -2.73
C GLY A 165 -23.77 -6.80 -3.77
N GLU A 166 -23.92 -5.48 -3.61
CA GLU A 166 -23.31 -4.49 -4.50
C GLU A 166 -21.88 -4.15 -4.08
N PRO A 167 -20.99 -3.81 -5.03
CA PRO A 167 -19.67 -3.30 -4.72
C PRO A 167 -19.72 -1.97 -3.96
N ILE A 168 -18.89 -1.85 -2.92
CA ILE A 168 -18.59 -0.60 -2.21
C ILE A 168 -17.46 0.10 -2.97
N VAL A 169 -17.68 1.37 -3.33
CA VAL A 169 -16.62 2.21 -3.89
C VAL A 169 -15.68 2.65 -2.77
N VAL A 170 -14.44 2.14 -2.79
CA VAL A 170 -13.41 2.49 -1.80
C VAL A 170 -12.66 3.75 -2.24
N ASP A 171 -12.32 3.85 -3.52
CA ASP A 171 -11.75 5.06 -4.11
C ASP A 171 -12.13 5.13 -5.60
N ALA A 172 -12.92 6.14 -5.97
CA ALA A 172 -13.36 6.33 -7.35
C ALA A 172 -12.23 6.79 -8.29
N ASP A 173 -11.15 7.36 -7.74
CA ASP A 173 -10.04 7.93 -8.51
C ASP A 173 -8.75 7.11 -8.37
N TYR A 174 -8.84 5.86 -7.90
CA TYR A 174 -7.70 4.98 -7.61
C TYR A 174 -6.70 4.86 -8.77
N ALA A 175 -7.20 4.65 -9.98
CA ALA A 175 -6.44 4.38 -11.20
C ALA A 175 -6.92 5.24 -12.39
N LYS A 176 -7.37 6.47 -12.11
CA LYS A 176 -8.03 7.33 -13.09
C LYS A 176 -7.15 7.73 -14.27
N GLY A 177 -7.63 7.48 -15.48
CA GLY A 177 -7.06 7.99 -16.74
C GLY A 177 -5.65 7.49 -17.10
N GLY A 178 -5.20 7.84 -18.31
CA GLY A 178 -3.85 7.55 -18.80
C GLY A 178 -3.56 6.07 -19.10
N ASN A 179 -2.29 5.82 -19.40
CA ASN A 179 -1.78 4.52 -19.83
C ASN A 179 -2.01 3.42 -18.78
N PRO A 180 -2.48 2.22 -19.17
CA PRO A 180 -2.61 1.10 -18.25
C PRO A 180 -1.30 0.70 -17.53
N GLU A 181 -0.14 0.84 -18.15
CA GLU A 181 1.19 0.57 -17.55
C GLU A 181 1.57 1.57 -16.43
N HIS A 182 0.86 2.70 -16.33
CA HIS A 182 1.13 3.80 -15.39
C HIS A 182 0.05 3.99 -14.31
N LYS A 183 -0.87 3.03 -14.18
CA LYS A 183 -1.97 3.06 -13.21
C LYS A 183 -1.65 2.33 -11.91
N ALA A 184 -2.34 2.72 -10.84
CA ALA A 184 -2.24 2.06 -9.55
C ALA A 184 -2.50 0.55 -9.67
N ASN A 185 -1.64 -0.23 -9.05
CA ASN A 185 -1.67 -1.69 -9.10
C ASN A 185 -1.06 -2.29 -7.83
N GLY A 186 -1.30 -3.59 -7.66
CA GLY A 186 -0.99 -4.29 -6.42
C GLY A 186 -1.90 -3.86 -5.27
N LEU A 187 -2.04 -4.73 -4.27
CA LEU A 187 -2.77 -4.48 -3.03
C LEU A 187 -2.07 -5.25 -1.90
N LEU A 188 -0.91 -4.74 -1.50
CA LEU A 188 -0.07 -5.36 -0.49
C LEU A 188 -0.59 -5.00 0.91
N TYR A 189 -1.04 -6.01 1.66
CA TYR A 189 -1.33 -5.85 3.09
C TYR A 189 -0.03 -5.64 3.87
N GLY A 190 0.14 -4.47 4.48
CA GLY A 190 1.27 -4.07 5.31
C GLY A 190 1.16 -4.62 6.73
N HIS A 191 2.29 -4.66 7.45
CA HIS A 191 2.28 -5.05 8.86
C HIS A 191 1.51 -4.05 9.73
N ASP A 192 1.40 -2.80 9.33
CA ASP A 192 0.59 -1.78 10.01
C ASP A 192 -0.92 -1.88 9.74
N ASN A 193 -1.36 -2.99 9.14
CA ASN A 193 -2.76 -3.30 8.83
C ASN A 193 -3.37 -2.40 7.73
N TRP A 194 -2.54 -1.77 6.91
CA TRP A 194 -2.94 -0.98 5.74
C TRP A 194 -2.61 -1.69 4.43
N TYR A 195 -3.43 -1.50 3.41
CA TYR A 195 -3.17 -1.90 2.03
C TYR A 195 -2.42 -0.80 1.29
N TYR A 196 -1.32 -1.19 0.64
CA TYR A 196 -0.47 -0.34 -0.19
C TYR A 196 -0.51 -0.78 -1.65
N SER A 197 -0.34 0.18 -2.55
CA SER A 197 -0.28 -0.05 -3.99
C SER A 197 0.93 0.65 -4.60
N ALA A 198 1.45 0.08 -5.68
CA ALA A 198 2.33 0.82 -6.58
C ALA A 198 1.53 1.89 -7.33
N LYS A 199 2.18 2.92 -7.86
CA LYS A 199 1.57 4.08 -8.53
C LYS A 199 0.50 4.81 -7.71
N SER A 200 0.54 4.70 -6.39
CA SER A 200 -0.41 5.34 -5.49
C SER A 200 0.31 6.16 -4.41
N SER A 201 -0.25 7.31 -4.07
CA SER A 201 0.07 8.10 -2.87
C SER A 201 -1.00 7.94 -1.78
N LYS A 202 -1.84 6.91 -1.90
CA LYS A 202 -2.88 6.55 -0.94
C LYS A 202 -2.68 5.11 -0.43
N ARG A 203 -3.05 4.90 0.83
CA ARG A 203 -3.18 3.59 1.49
C ARG A 203 -4.60 3.42 2.03
N TYR A 204 -5.05 2.17 2.19
CA TYR A 204 -6.43 1.85 2.58
C TYR A 204 -6.51 0.88 3.75
N ARG A 205 -7.46 1.03 4.66
CA ARG A 205 -7.78 0.00 5.66
C ARG A 205 -9.25 0.03 6.02
N ARG A 206 -9.70 -1.00 6.74
CA ARG A 206 -11.01 -0.99 7.39
C ARG A 206 -10.88 -0.56 8.85
N ILE A 207 -11.69 0.41 9.28
CA ILE A 207 -11.87 0.79 10.68
C ILE A 207 -13.36 0.67 10.99
N ALA A 208 -13.72 -0.11 12.00
CA ALA A 208 -15.13 -0.34 12.38
C ALA A 208 -16.03 -0.76 11.18
N GLY A 209 -15.48 -1.60 10.28
CA GLY A 209 -16.17 -2.07 9.07
C GLY A 209 -16.18 -1.10 7.89
N GLN A 210 -15.69 0.14 8.06
CA GLN A 210 -15.67 1.15 6.99
C GLN A 210 -14.29 1.25 6.34
N TRP A 211 -14.26 1.34 5.01
CA TRP A 211 -13.03 1.61 4.29
C TRP A 211 -12.63 3.07 4.43
N VAL A 212 -11.40 3.30 4.85
CA VAL A 212 -10.79 4.64 4.94
C VAL A 212 -9.52 4.68 4.13
N SER A 213 -9.17 5.86 3.65
CA SER A 213 -7.93 6.12 2.92
C SER A 213 -7.09 7.18 3.62
N GLU A 214 -5.77 7.04 3.56
CA GLU A 214 -4.82 8.05 4.02
C GLU A 214 -3.73 8.29 2.99
N ALA A 215 -3.11 9.47 3.04
CA ALA A 215 -1.93 9.76 2.24
C ALA A 215 -0.72 8.91 2.70
N THR A 216 0.06 8.47 1.72
CA THR A 216 1.34 7.80 1.90
C THR A 216 2.32 8.25 0.81
N ASP A 217 3.58 7.87 0.94
CA ASP A 217 4.59 8.18 -0.07
C ASP A 217 4.26 7.48 -1.38
N PHE A 218 4.43 8.21 -2.49
CA PHE A 218 4.24 7.66 -3.81
C PHE A 218 5.31 6.62 -4.11
N ARG A 219 4.87 5.43 -4.54
CA ARG A 219 5.76 4.29 -4.75
C ARG A 219 5.61 3.71 -6.16
N GLY A 220 6.70 3.78 -6.93
CA GLY A 220 7.00 2.81 -7.99
C GLY A 220 6.12 2.90 -9.23
N GLN A 221 6.18 1.84 -10.05
CA GLN A 221 5.39 1.71 -11.27
C GLN A 221 4.54 0.45 -11.30
N TRP A 222 5.14 -0.74 -11.24
CA TRP A 222 4.41 -2.01 -11.29
C TRP A 222 4.96 -3.01 -10.29
N GLY A 223 4.19 -3.27 -9.24
CA GLY A 223 4.59 -4.14 -8.14
C GLY A 223 5.10 -3.40 -6.91
N ILE A 224 4.83 -4.00 -5.76
CA ILE A 224 5.26 -3.55 -4.43
C ILE A 224 5.36 -4.78 -3.52
N THR A 225 6.38 -4.82 -2.65
CA THR A 225 6.59 -5.90 -1.68
C THR A 225 7.07 -5.36 -0.33
N LYS A 226 7.15 -6.23 0.67
CA LYS A 226 7.71 -5.91 1.99
C LYS A 226 8.71 -6.95 2.49
N ASP A 227 9.68 -6.51 3.27
CA ASP A 227 10.58 -7.42 4.01
C ASP A 227 9.86 -8.10 5.20
N ASN A 228 10.61 -8.90 5.97
CA ASN A 228 10.12 -9.56 7.18
C ASN A 228 9.76 -8.60 8.34
N VAL A 229 10.12 -7.32 8.24
CA VAL A 229 9.87 -6.31 9.29
C VAL A 229 8.74 -5.36 8.88
N GLY A 230 8.44 -5.27 7.58
CA GLY A 230 7.34 -4.47 7.02
C GLY A 230 7.81 -3.25 6.24
N ARG A 231 9.12 -3.12 5.96
CA ARG A 231 9.64 -2.03 5.12
C ARG A 231 9.29 -2.32 3.66
N LEU A 232 8.92 -1.28 2.92
CA LEU A 232 8.39 -1.41 1.57
C LEU A 232 9.49 -1.31 0.50
N TYR A 233 9.30 -2.07 -0.58
CA TYR A 233 10.19 -2.15 -1.73
C TYR A 233 9.38 -2.15 -3.02
N HIS A 234 9.95 -1.59 -4.05
CA HIS A 234 9.26 -1.25 -5.29
C HIS A 234 10.27 -0.96 -6.40
N ASN A 235 9.79 -0.68 -7.61
CA ASN A 235 10.61 -0.38 -8.77
C ASN A 235 9.94 0.61 -9.72
N THR A 236 10.68 0.99 -10.74
CA THR A 236 10.16 1.63 -11.96
C THR A 236 10.62 0.82 -13.16
N ASN A 237 10.10 1.07 -14.35
CA ASN A 237 10.50 0.36 -15.57
C ASN A 237 12.02 0.35 -15.79
N SER A 238 12.71 1.43 -15.39
CA SER A 238 14.16 1.60 -15.57
C SER A 238 14.95 1.48 -14.26
N THR A 239 14.38 0.92 -13.20
CA THR A 239 15.09 0.72 -11.94
C THR A 239 14.64 -0.54 -11.24
N LEU A 240 15.50 -1.57 -11.18
CA LEU A 240 15.14 -2.90 -10.67
C LEU A 240 14.61 -2.90 -9.24
N LEU A 241 15.23 -2.12 -8.36
CA LEU A 241 14.89 -2.14 -6.94
C LEU A 241 15.14 -0.79 -6.29
N ILE A 242 14.11 -0.28 -5.63
CA ILE A 242 14.14 0.87 -4.74
C ILE A 242 13.56 0.41 -3.40
N GLY A 243 14.25 0.70 -2.30
CA GLY A 243 13.80 0.31 -0.97
C GLY A 243 13.63 1.50 -0.03
N ASP A 244 12.60 1.44 0.81
CA ASP A 244 12.40 2.38 1.90
C ASP A 244 13.41 2.09 3.02
N ARG A 245 14.04 3.15 3.54
CA ARG A 245 14.98 3.02 4.66
C ARG A 245 14.25 2.68 5.96
N PHE A 246 13.07 3.24 6.16
CA PHE A 246 12.25 3.13 7.37
C PHE A 246 10.95 2.37 7.12
N LEU A 247 10.22 2.06 8.19
CA LEU A 247 8.84 1.55 8.10
C LEU A 247 7.92 2.57 7.41
N PRO A 248 6.84 2.13 6.74
CA PRO A 248 5.91 3.06 6.08
C PRO A 248 5.32 4.06 7.10
N GLN A 249 4.95 5.26 6.61
CA GLN A 249 4.50 6.41 7.43
C GLN A 249 5.49 6.97 8.45
N PHE A 250 6.76 6.56 8.43
CA PHE A 250 7.75 7.07 9.38
C PHE A 250 7.87 8.60 9.38
N PHE A 251 7.82 9.24 8.22
CA PHE A 251 7.92 10.69 8.09
C PHE A 251 6.56 11.41 7.93
N ARG A 252 5.44 10.73 8.24
CA ARG A 252 4.08 11.26 8.05
C ARG A 252 3.40 11.65 9.36
N GLY A 253 4.16 12.13 10.35
CA GLY A 253 3.57 12.62 11.60
C GLY A 253 2.79 13.94 11.44
N ASP A 254 3.12 14.73 10.41
CA ASP A 254 2.22 15.70 9.79
C ASP A 254 1.98 15.25 8.34
N PRO A 255 0.75 14.91 7.94
CA PRO A 255 0.47 14.45 6.58
C PRO A 255 0.67 15.54 5.52
N THR A 256 0.68 16.82 5.91
CA THR A 256 0.84 17.96 5.00
C THR A 256 2.30 18.31 4.72
N HIS A 257 3.21 17.96 5.63
CA HIS A 257 4.62 18.28 5.49
C HIS A 257 5.31 17.39 4.44
N PRO A 258 5.91 17.98 3.38
CA PRO A 258 6.67 17.21 2.40
C PRO A 258 8.07 16.89 2.93
N VAL A 259 8.41 15.60 2.96
CA VAL A 259 9.75 15.12 3.32
C VAL A 259 10.74 15.51 2.22
N LYS A 260 11.77 16.30 2.55
CA LYS A 260 12.78 16.77 1.58
C LYS A 260 13.93 15.78 1.43
N ALA A 261 14.30 15.10 2.51
CA ALA A 261 15.36 14.10 2.46
C ALA A 261 14.92 12.82 1.73
N LYS A 262 15.86 12.20 1.00
CA LYS A 262 15.62 10.93 0.29
C LYS A 262 15.49 9.77 1.28
N ALA A 263 14.25 9.42 1.63
CA ALA A 263 13.91 8.29 2.51
C ALA A 263 13.94 6.91 1.81
N ALA A 264 13.87 6.91 0.47
CA ALA A 264 14.00 5.73 -0.38
C ALA A 264 15.26 5.82 -1.25
N GLN A 265 15.82 4.67 -1.62
CA GLN A 265 17.06 4.61 -2.38
C GLN A 265 17.05 3.45 -3.39
N THR A 266 17.62 3.69 -4.57
CA THR A 266 17.95 2.65 -5.55
C THR A 266 18.99 1.68 -4.99
N LEU A 267 18.67 0.39 -5.02
CA LEU A 267 19.49 -0.67 -4.45
C LEU A 267 20.11 -1.50 -5.59
N GLY A 268 21.42 -1.34 -5.80
CA GLY A 268 22.18 -2.09 -6.79
C GLY A 268 22.15 -1.48 -8.20
N SER A 269 22.68 -2.24 -9.16
CA SER A 269 22.74 -1.85 -10.58
C SER A 269 21.49 -2.28 -11.34
N ASN A 270 21.19 -1.62 -12.46
CA ASN A 270 20.12 -1.98 -13.40
C ASN A 270 20.55 -3.02 -14.45
N ARG A 271 21.80 -3.49 -14.40
CA ARG A 271 22.33 -4.46 -15.34
C ARG A 271 21.56 -5.78 -15.32
N VAL A 272 21.26 -6.29 -16.52
CA VAL A 272 20.64 -7.59 -16.76
C VAL A 272 21.49 -8.42 -17.74
N TYR A 273 21.20 -9.73 -17.81
CA TYR A 273 21.93 -10.72 -18.59
C TYR A 273 20.97 -11.71 -19.30
N PRO A 274 20.13 -11.26 -20.26
CA PRO A 274 19.33 -12.17 -21.08
C PRO A 274 20.20 -13.25 -21.73
N ASN A 275 19.63 -14.44 -21.90
CA ASN A 275 20.36 -15.58 -22.49
C ASN A 275 20.23 -15.65 -24.02
N HIS A 276 19.47 -14.74 -24.64
CA HIS A 276 19.21 -14.65 -26.08
C HIS A 276 19.25 -13.18 -26.56
N ILE A 277 19.22 -13.00 -27.89
CA ILE A 277 19.07 -11.70 -28.54
C ILE A 277 17.66 -11.18 -28.28
N THR A 278 17.49 -9.88 -28.00
CA THR A 278 16.22 -9.30 -27.54
C THR A 278 15.71 -8.19 -28.49
N PRO A 279 15.21 -8.51 -29.70
CA PRO A 279 14.67 -7.52 -30.63
C PRO A 279 13.31 -6.96 -30.18
N GLY A 280 12.61 -7.67 -29.29
CA GLY A 280 11.34 -7.23 -28.70
C GLY A 280 11.45 -6.11 -27.67
N VAL A 281 12.67 -5.62 -27.39
CA VAL A 281 12.91 -4.49 -26.49
C VAL A 281 12.45 -3.19 -27.14
N ASN A 282 11.58 -2.44 -26.47
CA ASN A 282 11.22 -1.12 -26.96
C ASN A 282 12.46 -0.20 -26.99
N ARG A 283 12.59 0.56 -28.08
CA ARG A 283 13.72 1.46 -28.34
C ARG A 283 15.10 0.78 -28.41
N ALA A 284 15.16 -0.50 -28.78
CA ALA A 284 16.42 -1.22 -28.96
C ALA A 284 17.40 -0.56 -29.96
N TYR A 285 16.90 0.26 -30.88
CA TYR A 285 17.70 1.04 -31.83
C TYR A 285 18.52 2.16 -31.18
N MET A 286 18.29 2.49 -29.90
CA MET A 286 19.06 3.51 -29.18
C MET A 286 20.38 2.94 -28.66
N GLU A 287 21.44 3.75 -28.74
CA GLU A 287 22.76 3.40 -28.23
C GLU A 287 22.71 3.03 -26.74
N GLY A 288 23.32 1.89 -26.39
CA GLY A 288 23.42 1.41 -25.01
C GLY A 288 22.19 0.68 -24.45
N VAL A 289 21.07 0.60 -25.20
CA VAL A 289 19.91 -0.23 -24.81
C VAL A 289 20.25 -1.71 -24.99
N LEU A 290 20.76 -2.07 -26.16
CA LEU A 290 21.34 -3.38 -26.41
C LEU A 290 22.86 -3.33 -26.25
N ASN A 291 23.46 -4.45 -25.85
CA ASN A 291 24.91 -4.66 -25.93
C ASN A 291 25.33 -5.12 -27.34
N ASP A 292 26.63 -5.33 -27.53
CA ASP A 292 27.21 -5.73 -28.83
C ASP A 292 26.70 -7.09 -29.33
N GLU A 293 26.18 -7.94 -28.44
CA GLU A 293 25.54 -9.21 -28.78
C GLU A 293 24.03 -9.08 -29.09
N GLY A 294 23.47 -7.86 -29.12
CA GLY A 294 22.05 -7.62 -29.40
C GLY A 294 21.11 -7.98 -28.25
N ARG A 295 21.63 -8.02 -27.01
CA ARG A 295 20.87 -8.37 -25.80
C ARG A 295 20.66 -7.13 -24.93
N LEU A 296 19.53 -7.07 -24.23
CA LEU A 296 19.24 -6.01 -23.28
C LEU A 296 20.39 -5.82 -22.27
N ALA A 297 20.95 -4.61 -22.22
CA ALA A 297 22.08 -4.31 -21.35
C ALA A 297 21.64 -3.96 -19.93
N ASN A 298 20.66 -3.07 -19.80
CA ASN A 298 20.08 -2.63 -18.53
C ASN A 298 18.56 -2.76 -18.60
N THR A 299 17.90 -2.97 -17.46
CA THR A 299 16.44 -3.09 -17.43
C THR A 299 15.75 -1.89 -18.06
N THR A 300 14.72 -2.17 -18.84
CA THR A 300 13.84 -1.16 -19.46
C THR A 300 12.38 -1.38 -19.13
N ALA A 301 12.02 -2.54 -18.57
CA ALA A 301 10.65 -2.90 -18.23
C ALA A 301 10.52 -3.59 -16.85
N ALA A 302 11.40 -3.30 -15.89
CA ALA A 302 11.29 -3.88 -14.55
C ALA A 302 9.87 -3.70 -13.98
N CYS A 303 9.24 -4.82 -13.64
CA CYS A 303 7.88 -4.89 -13.16
C CYS A 303 7.83 -5.79 -11.92
N GLY A 304 6.74 -6.51 -11.69
CA GLY A 304 6.45 -7.15 -10.41
C GLY A 304 7.63 -7.78 -9.67
N LEU A 305 7.67 -7.54 -8.38
CA LEU A 305 8.77 -7.96 -7.50
C LEU A 305 8.26 -8.53 -6.19
N HIS A 306 9.02 -9.45 -5.61
CA HIS A 306 8.70 -10.00 -4.31
C HIS A 306 9.93 -10.25 -3.46
N TRP A 307 9.84 -9.84 -2.20
CA TRP A 307 10.78 -10.23 -1.17
C TRP A 307 10.40 -11.63 -0.72
N TYR A 308 11.24 -12.61 -1.00
CA TYR A 308 10.96 -13.99 -0.69
C TYR A 308 11.08 -14.22 0.83
N ARG A 309 9.97 -14.63 1.45
CA ARG A 309 9.84 -14.88 2.90
C ARG A 309 9.34 -16.30 3.18
N GLY A 310 9.56 -17.22 2.24
CA GLY A 310 9.22 -18.63 2.37
C GLY A 310 10.39 -19.43 2.95
N GLU A 311 10.11 -20.62 3.45
CA GLU A 311 11.12 -21.49 4.05
C GLU A 311 11.61 -22.62 3.14
N ASN A 312 11.09 -22.75 1.90
CA ASN A 312 11.49 -23.80 0.96
C ASN A 312 12.94 -23.65 0.46
N PHE A 313 13.37 -22.42 0.16
CA PHE A 313 14.73 -22.12 -0.30
C PHE A 313 15.76 -22.28 0.84
N PRO A 314 17.02 -22.60 0.49
CA PRO A 314 18.10 -22.69 1.47
C PRO A 314 18.28 -21.36 2.21
N GLU A 315 18.77 -21.41 3.44
CA GLU A 315 18.91 -20.24 4.32
C GLU A 315 19.68 -19.08 3.64
N ALA A 316 20.73 -19.40 2.88
CA ALA A 316 21.53 -18.40 2.15
C ALA A 316 20.74 -17.63 1.07
N ASP A 317 19.61 -18.16 0.61
CA ASP A 317 18.76 -17.56 -0.42
C ASP A 317 17.39 -17.09 0.15
N ARG A 318 17.22 -17.17 1.48
CA ARG A 318 16.17 -16.42 2.17
C ARG A 318 16.47 -14.92 2.09
N ASP A 319 15.42 -14.10 2.13
CA ASP A 319 15.51 -12.64 2.03
C ASP A 319 16.13 -12.13 0.71
N LEU A 320 15.98 -12.89 -0.37
CA LEU A 320 16.21 -12.40 -1.73
C LEU A 320 14.98 -11.69 -2.26
N VAL A 321 15.21 -10.66 -3.09
CA VAL A 321 14.18 -10.01 -3.89
C VAL A 321 14.23 -10.58 -5.29
N PHE A 322 13.11 -11.12 -5.76
CA PHE A 322 12.92 -11.58 -7.13
C PHE A 322 12.18 -10.52 -7.92
N ILE A 323 12.74 -10.06 -9.03
CA ILE A 323 12.21 -8.95 -9.83
C ILE A 323 12.02 -9.44 -11.27
N CYS A 324 10.82 -9.26 -11.81
CA CYS A 324 10.51 -9.60 -13.19
C CYS A 324 11.06 -8.55 -14.17
N GLU A 325 11.62 -9.02 -15.28
CA GLU A 325 12.00 -8.19 -16.42
C GLU A 325 11.52 -8.88 -17.71
N PRO A 326 10.36 -8.47 -18.24
CA PRO A 326 9.73 -9.11 -19.38
C PRO A 326 10.25 -8.63 -20.75
N ALA A 327 11.04 -7.57 -20.84
CA ALA A 327 11.67 -7.16 -22.10
C ALA A 327 12.93 -8.00 -22.42
N GLY A 328 13.52 -8.61 -21.40
CA GLY A 328 14.62 -9.57 -21.52
C GLY A 328 14.26 -11.02 -21.13
N ASP A 329 12.97 -11.34 -21.02
CA ASP A 329 12.44 -12.68 -20.73
C ASP A 329 13.08 -13.36 -19.50
N LEU A 330 13.21 -12.60 -18.39
CA LEU A 330 13.99 -13.01 -17.22
C LEU A 330 13.38 -12.62 -15.87
N VAL A 331 13.85 -13.30 -14.83
CA VAL A 331 13.65 -12.94 -13.43
C VAL A 331 14.99 -12.78 -12.75
N LYS A 332 15.21 -11.61 -12.17
CA LYS A 332 16.42 -11.24 -11.45
C LYS A 332 16.32 -11.60 -9.98
N ALA A 333 17.43 -12.00 -9.35
CA ALA A 333 17.53 -12.14 -7.89
C ALA A 333 18.57 -11.19 -7.30
N MET A 334 18.14 -10.39 -6.31
CA MET A 334 18.99 -9.42 -5.61
C MET A 334 18.96 -9.66 -4.10
N ARG A 335 20.09 -9.40 -3.45
CA ARG A 335 20.19 -9.39 -1.98
C ARG A 335 20.28 -7.96 -1.51
N VAL A 336 19.53 -7.63 -0.47
CA VAL A 336 19.63 -6.33 0.19
C VAL A 336 20.38 -6.49 1.50
N THR A 337 21.47 -5.74 1.66
CA THR A 337 22.19 -5.62 2.92
C THR A 337 21.80 -4.32 3.59
N ARG A 338 21.61 -4.36 4.92
CA ARG A 338 21.39 -3.17 5.77
C ARG A 338 22.51 -2.96 6.78
N ASN A 339 23.11 -4.05 7.27
CA ASN A 339 24.24 -4.01 8.19
C ASN A 339 25.54 -3.64 7.44
N GLY A 340 26.17 -2.51 7.81
CA GLY A 340 27.34 -1.99 7.08
C GLY A 340 27.00 -1.21 5.81
N GLY A 341 25.74 -0.80 5.64
CA GLY A 341 25.26 0.04 4.54
C GLY A 341 23.98 -0.50 3.90
N PHE A 342 23.08 0.40 3.44
CA PHE A 342 21.85 0.05 2.74
C PHE A 342 22.11 -0.06 1.23
N LYS A 343 22.30 -1.30 0.74
CA LYS A 343 22.70 -1.56 -0.64
C LYS A 343 22.08 -2.85 -1.18
N GLY A 344 22.01 -2.95 -2.51
CA GLY A 344 21.59 -4.14 -3.24
C GLY A 344 22.74 -4.74 -4.03
N ASP A 345 22.88 -6.07 -3.98
CA ASP A 345 23.90 -6.82 -4.71
C ASP A 345 23.26 -7.96 -5.51
N PHE A 346 23.82 -8.28 -6.67
CA PHE A 346 23.32 -9.40 -7.48
C PHE A 346 23.67 -10.71 -6.82
N ARG A 347 22.68 -11.60 -6.70
CA ARG A 347 22.93 -12.93 -6.13
C ARG A 347 23.84 -13.77 -7.03
N ARG A 348 23.74 -13.56 -8.35
CA ARG A 348 24.47 -14.29 -9.40
C ARG A 348 25.02 -13.28 -10.42
N PRO A 349 26.21 -12.68 -10.22
CA PRO A 349 26.79 -11.78 -11.20
C PRO A 349 27.00 -12.48 -12.56
N GLY A 350 26.64 -11.81 -13.66
CA GLY A 350 26.85 -12.31 -15.03
C GLY A 350 25.78 -13.27 -15.58
N ARG A 351 24.75 -13.62 -14.80
CA ARG A 351 23.62 -14.45 -15.25
C ARG A 351 22.35 -14.12 -14.45
N GLU A 352 21.20 -14.59 -14.92
CA GLU A 352 19.94 -14.40 -14.21
C GLU A 352 19.57 -15.56 -13.28
N PHE A 353 18.60 -15.32 -12.40
CA PHE A 353 18.04 -16.40 -11.57
C PHE A 353 17.17 -17.33 -12.42
N LEU A 354 16.42 -16.75 -13.34
CA LEU A 354 15.68 -17.46 -14.38
C LEU A 354 15.75 -16.60 -15.65
N ALA A 355 16.03 -17.22 -16.79
CA ALA A 355 15.92 -16.61 -18.11
C ALA A 355 15.46 -17.65 -19.13
N THR A 356 14.79 -17.23 -20.20
CA THR A 356 14.38 -18.10 -21.31
C THR A 356 14.64 -17.41 -22.65
N ASN A 357 14.59 -18.18 -23.73
CA ASN A 357 14.56 -17.66 -25.10
C ASN A 357 13.17 -17.75 -25.74
N ASP A 358 12.14 -17.97 -24.91
CA ASP A 358 10.74 -17.93 -25.30
C ASP A 358 10.22 -16.50 -25.12
N GLU A 359 10.12 -15.74 -26.21
CA GLU A 359 9.70 -14.33 -26.18
C GLU A 359 8.20 -14.12 -25.87
N TRP A 360 7.44 -15.21 -25.74
CA TRP A 360 6.08 -15.13 -25.22
C TRP A 360 6.04 -15.07 -23.69
N PHE A 361 7.14 -15.46 -23.02
CA PHE A 361 7.25 -15.42 -21.57
C PHE A 361 7.33 -13.97 -21.07
N LEU A 362 6.21 -13.46 -20.57
CA LEU A 362 6.09 -12.12 -20.01
C LEU A 362 5.84 -12.21 -18.49
N PRO A 363 6.89 -12.38 -17.68
CA PRO A 363 6.76 -12.43 -16.23
C PRO A 363 6.22 -11.10 -15.70
N CYS A 364 5.10 -11.13 -14.97
CA CYS A 364 4.42 -9.93 -14.48
C CYS A 364 4.58 -9.69 -12.99
N ASN A 365 4.65 -10.75 -12.19
CA ASN A 365 4.74 -10.69 -10.72
C ASN A 365 5.29 -11.98 -10.12
N THR A 366 5.93 -11.86 -8.95
CA THR A 366 6.33 -13.01 -8.11
C THR A 366 5.68 -12.94 -6.73
N TYR A 367 5.57 -14.08 -6.05
CA TYR A 367 4.95 -14.20 -4.73
C TYR A 367 5.62 -15.27 -3.87
N THR A 368 5.73 -15.04 -2.56
CA THR A 368 5.88 -16.13 -1.59
C THR A 368 4.54 -16.81 -1.43
N ALA A 369 4.43 -18.05 -1.88
CA ALA A 369 3.18 -18.80 -1.79
C ALA A 369 2.98 -19.45 -0.41
N PRO A 370 1.74 -19.82 -0.05
CA PRO A 370 1.44 -20.50 1.22
C PRO A 370 2.19 -21.83 1.42
N ASP A 371 2.60 -22.49 0.34
CA ASP A 371 3.38 -23.73 0.32
C ASP A 371 4.88 -23.52 0.63
N GLY A 372 5.29 -22.27 0.84
CA GLY A 372 6.65 -21.86 1.16
C GLY A 372 7.53 -21.62 -0.06
N THR A 373 7.03 -21.80 -1.28
CA THR A 373 7.80 -21.67 -2.53
C THR A 373 7.64 -20.28 -3.17
N LEU A 374 8.40 -20.01 -4.23
CA LEU A 374 8.26 -18.80 -5.04
C LEU A 374 7.32 -19.09 -6.20
N TRP A 375 6.18 -18.40 -6.27
CA TRP A 375 5.30 -18.45 -7.43
C TRP A 375 5.59 -17.30 -8.37
N LEU A 376 5.48 -17.56 -9.67
CA LEU A 376 5.70 -16.62 -10.76
C LEU A 376 4.45 -16.58 -11.64
N VAL A 377 3.98 -15.37 -11.92
CA VAL A 377 2.92 -15.08 -12.86
C VAL A 377 3.52 -14.68 -14.18
N ASP A 378 3.12 -15.39 -15.24
CA ASP A 378 3.49 -15.14 -16.61
C ASP A 378 2.21 -14.89 -17.42
N MET A 379 2.12 -13.71 -18.02
CA MET A 379 0.98 -13.33 -18.86
C MET A 379 0.92 -14.17 -20.15
N TYR A 380 2.05 -14.76 -20.54
CA TYR A 380 2.31 -15.56 -21.74
C TYR A 380 1.72 -14.95 -23.02
N PHE A 381 2.25 -13.81 -23.42
CA PHE A 381 1.67 -12.96 -24.45
C PHE A 381 2.77 -12.32 -25.30
N GLY A 382 2.62 -12.23 -26.62
CA GLY A 382 3.72 -11.81 -27.49
C GLY A 382 4.01 -10.31 -27.53
N MET A 383 3.09 -9.46 -27.02
CA MET A 383 3.22 -8.01 -27.07
C MET A 383 3.32 -7.40 -25.66
N LEU A 384 4.51 -6.96 -25.29
CA LEU A 384 4.73 -6.28 -24.01
C LEU A 384 4.18 -4.85 -24.00
N GLN A 385 4.45 -4.08 -25.05
CA GLN A 385 4.28 -2.62 -25.04
C GLN A 385 2.84 -2.19 -25.39
N HIS A 386 2.28 -1.27 -24.61
CA HIS A 386 1.03 -0.57 -24.92
C HIS A 386 1.16 0.39 -26.11
N ARG A 387 0.07 0.56 -26.87
CA ARG A 387 -0.02 1.38 -28.10
C ARG A 387 0.56 2.80 -27.98
N GLU A 388 0.42 3.44 -26.82
CA GLU A 388 0.91 4.80 -26.59
C GLU A 388 2.43 4.94 -26.74
N TYR A 389 3.18 3.86 -26.48
CA TYR A 389 4.64 3.85 -26.54
C TYR A 389 5.20 2.94 -27.64
N MET A 390 4.34 2.45 -28.55
CA MET A 390 4.70 1.54 -29.63
C MET A 390 5.48 2.27 -30.73
N THR A 391 6.76 1.94 -30.90
CA THR A 391 7.63 2.49 -31.96
C THR A 391 7.49 1.72 -33.28
N SER A 392 7.88 2.35 -34.40
CA SER A 392 7.86 1.72 -35.74
C SER A 392 8.83 0.57 -35.84
N TYR A 393 9.96 0.70 -35.15
CA TYR A 393 10.87 -0.40 -34.92
C TYR A 393 10.15 -1.59 -34.27
N LEU A 394 9.57 -1.38 -33.08
CA LEU A 394 9.00 -2.47 -32.29
C LEU A 394 7.82 -3.13 -33.02
N ARG A 395 6.97 -2.34 -33.68
CA ARG A 395 5.86 -2.86 -34.49
C ARG A 395 6.36 -3.81 -35.58
N ARG A 396 7.45 -3.46 -36.29
CA ARG A 396 8.05 -4.34 -37.30
C ARG A 396 8.58 -5.63 -36.67
N GLN A 397 9.23 -5.54 -35.51
CA GLN A 397 9.75 -6.72 -34.80
C GLN A 397 8.63 -7.65 -34.33
N TYR A 398 7.47 -7.14 -33.91
CA TYR A 398 6.34 -8.00 -33.56
C TYR A 398 5.73 -8.69 -34.78
N ILE A 399 5.46 -7.95 -35.86
CA ILE A 399 4.86 -8.49 -37.09
C ILE A 399 5.77 -9.53 -37.73
N SER A 400 7.08 -9.24 -37.87
CA SER A 400 8.01 -10.13 -38.60
C SER A 400 8.19 -11.49 -37.94
N ARG A 401 7.86 -11.60 -36.64
CA ARG A 401 8.02 -12.81 -35.83
C ARG A 401 6.68 -13.41 -35.37
N GLY A 402 5.56 -12.82 -35.77
CA GLY A 402 4.21 -13.30 -35.45
C GLY A 402 3.81 -13.17 -33.97
N LEU A 403 4.41 -12.23 -33.24
CA LEU A 403 4.12 -12.00 -31.82
C LEU A 403 2.79 -11.25 -31.58
N ASP A 404 2.24 -10.64 -32.63
CA ASP A 404 0.95 -9.96 -32.63
C ASP A 404 -0.25 -10.88 -32.88
N GLN A 405 0.00 -12.17 -33.13
CA GLN A 405 -1.06 -13.13 -33.43
C GLN A 405 -1.87 -13.49 -32.18
N PRO A 406 -3.21 -13.56 -32.26
CA PRO A 406 -4.04 -13.91 -31.12
C PRO A 406 -3.91 -15.41 -30.79
N HIS A 407 -3.75 -15.72 -29.50
CA HIS A 407 -3.80 -17.08 -28.97
C HIS A 407 -4.82 -17.15 -27.82
N PRO A 408 -5.71 -18.16 -27.79
CA PRO A 408 -6.62 -18.37 -26.67
C PRO A 408 -5.89 -19.07 -25.50
N GLY A 409 -6.28 -18.75 -24.25
CA GLY A 409 -5.73 -19.40 -23.06
C GLY A 409 -4.25 -19.08 -22.84
N THR A 410 -3.88 -17.83 -23.10
CA THR A 410 -2.55 -17.29 -22.84
C THR A 410 -2.39 -17.07 -21.35
N GLY A 411 -1.32 -17.49 -20.72
CA GLY A 411 -1.07 -17.24 -19.30
C GLY A 411 -0.71 -18.49 -18.53
N ARG A 412 0.23 -18.33 -17.61
CA ARG A 412 0.85 -19.44 -16.88
C ARG A 412 1.20 -19.00 -15.49
N ILE A 413 0.98 -19.89 -14.53
CA ILE A 413 1.51 -19.74 -13.18
C ILE A 413 2.52 -20.86 -12.97
N TYR A 414 3.73 -20.48 -12.62
CA TYR A 414 4.79 -21.41 -12.28
C TYR A 414 5.13 -21.33 -10.81
N ARG A 415 5.66 -22.43 -10.28
CA ARG A 415 6.32 -22.52 -8.99
C ARG A 415 7.80 -22.76 -9.21
N VAL A 416 8.63 -22.04 -8.48
CA VAL A 416 10.07 -22.31 -8.34
C VAL A 416 10.31 -22.80 -6.92
N ARG A 417 10.92 -23.98 -6.80
CA ARG A 417 11.33 -24.59 -5.53
C ARG A 417 12.80 -24.97 -5.56
N PHE A 418 13.40 -25.12 -4.39
CA PHE A 418 14.70 -25.77 -4.29
C PHE A 418 14.54 -27.28 -4.56
N GLY A 419 15.41 -27.85 -5.39
CA GLY A 419 15.28 -29.23 -5.89
C GLY A 419 15.22 -30.28 -4.79
N GLU A 420 15.96 -30.05 -3.70
CA GLU A 420 16.02 -30.91 -2.51
C GLU A 420 14.87 -30.66 -1.52
N SER A 421 14.07 -29.61 -1.71
CA SER A 421 12.95 -29.23 -0.84
C SER A 421 11.62 -29.39 -1.57
N ALA A 422 10.81 -30.36 -1.14
CA ALA A 422 9.43 -30.46 -1.60
C ALA A 422 8.61 -29.22 -1.18
N ALA A 423 7.60 -28.86 -1.98
CA ALA A 423 6.57 -27.91 -1.56
C ALA A 423 5.77 -28.51 -0.39
N LYS A 424 5.38 -27.67 0.58
CA LYS A 424 4.58 -28.13 1.72
C LYS A 424 3.10 -27.84 1.49
N PRO A 425 2.18 -28.60 2.09
CA PRO A 425 0.77 -28.25 2.07
C PRO A 425 0.53 -26.87 2.70
N ALA A 426 -0.27 -26.04 2.04
CA ALA A 426 -0.69 -24.74 2.56
C ALA A 426 -1.53 -24.90 3.85
N PRO A 427 -1.18 -24.22 4.96
CA PRO A 427 -2.02 -24.21 6.14
C PRO A 427 -3.42 -23.64 5.86
N LYS A 428 -4.47 -24.32 6.30
CA LYS A 428 -5.86 -23.88 6.17
C LYS A 428 -6.27 -23.06 7.40
N LEU A 429 -6.30 -21.74 7.27
CA LEU A 429 -6.57 -20.81 8.37
C LEU A 429 -8.02 -20.29 8.40
N ALA A 430 -8.82 -20.48 7.33
CA ALA A 430 -10.13 -19.85 7.23
C ALA A 430 -11.14 -20.33 8.28
N ALA A 431 -11.02 -21.60 8.72
CA ALA A 431 -11.90 -22.20 9.72
C ALA A 431 -11.41 -22.07 11.16
N LEU A 432 -10.18 -21.58 11.38
CA LEU A 432 -9.61 -21.45 12.72
C LEU A 432 -10.28 -20.30 13.49
N SER A 433 -10.48 -20.51 14.80
CA SER A 433 -10.85 -19.44 15.72
C SER A 433 -9.70 -18.43 15.88
N PRO A 434 -9.98 -17.19 16.32
CA PRO A 434 -8.93 -16.21 16.60
C PRO A 434 -7.83 -16.77 17.52
N ALA A 435 -8.19 -17.44 18.62
CA ALA A 435 -7.22 -18.05 19.51
C ALA A 435 -6.32 -19.10 18.82
N GLN A 436 -6.88 -19.88 17.88
CA GLN A 436 -6.13 -20.85 17.09
C GLN A 436 -5.24 -20.21 16.01
N CYS A 437 -5.52 -18.97 15.60
CA CYS A 437 -4.66 -18.23 14.67
C CYS A 437 -3.39 -17.67 15.32
N VAL A 438 -3.37 -17.40 16.63
CA VAL A 438 -2.23 -16.76 17.33
C VAL A 438 -0.89 -17.50 17.10
N PRO A 439 -0.79 -18.84 17.21
CA PRO A 439 0.46 -19.55 16.97
C PRO A 439 1.02 -19.36 15.55
N TYR A 440 0.18 -19.06 14.56
CA TYR A 440 0.61 -18.85 13.18
C TYR A 440 1.33 -17.51 12.95
N LEU A 441 1.28 -16.58 13.91
CA LEU A 441 2.14 -15.40 13.89
C LEU A 441 3.63 -15.73 14.04
N ALA A 442 3.96 -16.94 14.53
CA ALA A 442 5.32 -17.45 14.65
C ALA A 442 5.74 -18.36 13.48
N HIS A 443 4.89 -18.54 12.46
CA HIS A 443 5.15 -19.47 11.37
C HIS A 443 6.38 -19.07 10.54
N ALA A 444 7.13 -20.04 9.98
CA ALA A 444 8.34 -19.76 9.20
C ALA A 444 8.05 -19.01 7.88
N ASN A 445 6.97 -19.35 7.20
CA ASN A 445 6.48 -18.66 6.01
C ASN A 445 5.82 -17.31 6.35
N GLY A 446 6.35 -16.22 5.79
CA GLY A 446 5.81 -14.87 5.97
C GLY A 446 4.40 -14.66 5.42
N HIS A 447 4.00 -15.38 4.37
CA HIS A 447 2.62 -15.31 3.88
C HIS A 447 1.61 -15.83 4.93
N VAL A 448 1.96 -16.90 5.62
CA VAL A 448 1.13 -17.51 6.67
C VAL A 448 1.02 -16.56 7.87
N ARG A 449 2.12 -15.92 8.27
CA ARG A 449 2.09 -14.91 9.35
C ARG A 449 1.22 -13.70 9.01
N ASP A 450 1.39 -13.13 7.81
CA ASP A 450 0.57 -12.01 7.34
C ASP A 450 -0.93 -12.37 7.33
N THR A 451 -1.27 -13.57 6.86
CA THR A 451 -2.65 -14.06 6.80
C THR A 451 -3.22 -14.25 8.20
N ALA A 452 -2.45 -14.82 9.13
CA ALA A 452 -2.87 -14.97 10.53
C ALA A 452 -3.09 -13.61 11.20
N GLN A 453 -2.20 -12.64 11.00
CA GLN A 453 -2.37 -11.27 11.50
C GLN A 453 -3.63 -10.62 10.92
N ARG A 454 -3.80 -10.63 9.59
CA ARG A 454 -5.00 -10.08 8.92
C ARG A 454 -6.26 -10.70 9.51
N ARG A 455 -6.30 -12.02 9.66
CA ARG A 455 -7.44 -12.77 10.22
C ARG A 455 -7.77 -12.34 11.65
N LEU A 456 -6.76 -12.17 12.50
CA LEU A 456 -6.94 -11.72 13.89
C LEU A 456 -7.51 -10.30 13.94
N VAL A 457 -6.96 -9.38 13.14
CA VAL A 457 -7.41 -7.98 13.09
C VAL A 457 -8.81 -7.87 12.51
N GLU A 458 -9.11 -8.57 11.42
CA GLU A 458 -10.45 -8.59 10.80
C GLU A 458 -11.51 -9.21 11.72
N ALA A 459 -11.15 -10.20 12.55
CA ALA A 459 -12.07 -10.80 13.51
C ALA A 459 -12.43 -9.86 14.66
N GLY A 460 -11.55 -8.92 15.02
CA GLY A 460 -11.77 -7.96 16.11
C GLY A 460 -11.91 -8.59 17.50
N ASP A 461 -11.60 -9.87 17.66
CA ASP A 461 -11.76 -10.61 18.92
C ASP A 461 -10.66 -10.24 19.91
N ARG A 462 -11.00 -9.38 20.87
CA ARG A 462 -10.07 -8.90 21.90
C ARG A 462 -9.72 -9.95 22.97
N SER A 463 -10.37 -11.12 22.98
CA SER A 463 -10.05 -12.19 23.93
C SER A 463 -8.63 -12.76 23.75
N VAL A 464 -8.03 -12.55 22.57
CA VAL A 464 -6.67 -13.01 22.25
C VAL A 464 -5.56 -12.08 22.76
N ILE A 465 -5.89 -10.87 23.24
CA ILE A 465 -4.90 -9.88 23.69
C ILE A 465 -3.88 -10.49 24.67
N PRO A 466 -4.27 -11.20 25.75
CA PRO A 466 -3.28 -11.76 26.69
C PRO A 466 -2.30 -12.76 26.03
N ALA A 467 -2.74 -13.47 24.99
CA ALA A 467 -1.86 -14.39 24.26
C ALA A 467 -0.87 -13.61 23.36
N LEU A 468 -1.34 -12.54 22.72
CA LEU A 468 -0.49 -11.67 21.92
C LEU A 468 0.53 -10.91 22.77
N GLU A 469 0.16 -10.42 23.95
CA GLU A 469 1.10 -9.76 24.86
C GLU A 469 2.22 -10.70 25.33
N ARG A 470 1.89 -11.97 25.58
CA ARG A 470 2.89 -13.00 25.87
C ARG A 470 3.82 -13.24 24.69
N LEU A 471 3.26 -13.37 23.48
CA LEU A 471 4.03 -13.60 22.26
C LEU A 471 4.96 -12.42 21.93
N ALA A 472 4.50 -11.18 22.16
CA ALA A 472 5.30 -9.97 21.97
C ALA A 472 6.52 -9.90 22.91
N GLY A 473 6.43 -10.53 24.09
CA GLY A 473 7.51 -10.58 25.08
C GLY A 473 8.35 -11.87 25.05
N GLU A 474 8.05 -12.82 24.18
CA GLU A 474 8.72 -14.12 24.15
C GLU A 474 10.12 -14.00 23.52
N PRO A 475 11.19 -14.39 24.23
CA PRO A 475 12.54 -14.30 23.69
C PRO A 475 12.76 -15.33 22.58
N GLY A 476 13.60 -14.97 21.60
CA GLY A 476 14.07 -15.91 20.57
C GLY A 476 13.20 -16.01 19.30
N ASN A 477 12.08 -15.27 19.21
CA ASN A 477 11.30 -15.17 17.96
C ASN A 477 10.88 -13.72 17.64
N ALA A 478 11.83 -12.96 17.09
CA ALA A 478 11.62 -11.56 16.74
C ALA A 478 10.47 -11.33 15.75
N LEU A 479 10.29 -12.23 14.77
CA LEU A 479 9.21 -12.10 13.78
C LEU A 479 7.83 -12.29 14.43
N ALA A 480 7.69 -13.27 15.32
CA ALA A 480 6.46 -13.45 16.09
C ALA A 480 6.15 -12.22 16.95
N ALA A 481 7.16 -11.64 17.60
CA ALA A 481 7.00 -10.44 18.39
C ALA A 481 6.54 -9.24 17.55
N ILE A 482 7.15 -9.01 16.38
CA ILE A 482 6.75 -7.93 15.45
C ILE A 482 5.29 -8.10 15.02
N HIS A 483 4.89 -9.31 14.59
CA HIS A 483 3.51 -9.57 14.20
C HIS A 483 2.54 -9.45 15.39
N ALA A 484 2.92 -9.86 16.59
CA ALA A 484 2.10 -9.70 17.79
C ALA A 484 1.87 -8.23 18.13
N LEU A 485 2.92 -7.39 18.09
CA LEU A 485 2.81 -5.94 18.32
C LEU A 485 1.86 -5.27 17.33
N TRP A 486 1.99 -5.58 16.04
CA TRP A 486 1.12 -5.04 15.01
C TRP A 486 -0.31 -5.58 15.04
N THR A 487 -0.51 -6.82 15.50
CA THR A 487 -1.84 -7.39 15.73
C THR A 487 -2.51 -6.70 16.92
N LEU A 488 -1.77 -6.48 18.02
CA LEU A 488 -2.25 -5.71 19.18
C LEU A 488 -2.64 -4.27 18.78
N ASP A 489 -1.82 -3.61 17.95
CA ASP A 489 -2.14 -2.29 17.40
C ASP A 489 -3.43 -2.32 16.56
N GLY A 490 -3.56 -3.27 15.63
CA GLY A 490 -4.75 -3.42 14.79
C GLY A 490 -6.03 -3.75 15.56
N LEU A 491 -5.92 -4.41 16.72
CA LEU A 491 -7.04 -4.70 17.62
C LEU A 491 -7.35 -3.55 18.59
N ASP A 492 -6.59 -2.45 18.54
CA ASP A 492 -6.63 -1.36 19.52
C ASP A 492 -6.44 -1.88 20.97
N GLY A 493 -5.57 -2.88 21.10
CA GLY A 493 -5.25 -3.57 22.35
C GLY A 493 -3.80 -3.40 22.79
N ILE A 494 -2.99 -2.63 22.04
CA ILE A 494 -1.59 -2.37 22.39
C ILE A 494 -1.50 -1.52 23.66
N SER A 495 -0.69 -1.96 24.62
CA SER A 495 -0.47 -1.27 25.88
C SER A 495 0.95 -0.70 25.97
N GLU A 496 1.09 0.39 26.73
CA GLU A 496 2.40 1.01 26.98
C GLU A 496 3.39 0.01 27.58
N LEU A 497 2.92 -0.82 28.51
CA LEU A 497 3.73 -1.84 29.18
C LEU A 497 4.36 -2.82 28.19
N VAL A 498 3.60 -3.27 27.19
CA VAL A 498 4.09 -4.19 26.15
C VAL A 498 5.16 -3.51 25.30
N LEU A 499 4.95 -2.25 24.92
CA LEU A 499 5.92 -1.48 24.13
C LEU A 499 7.22 -1.22 24.90
N ILE A 500 7.13 -0.87 26.19
CA ILE A 500 8.31 -0.71 27.06
C ILE A 500 9.08 -2.02 27.18
N ARG A 501 8.40 -3.16 27.34
CA ARG A 501 9.05 -4.49 27.37
C ARG A 501 9.73 -4.81 26.04
N ALA A 502 9.10 -4.49 24.90
CA ALA A 502 9.69 -4.68 23.59
C ALA A 502 10.97 -3.83 23.42
N LEU A 503 11.00 -2.59 23.93
CA LEU A 503 12.20 -1.73 23.94
C LEU A 503 13.35 -2.31 24.79
N GLN A 504 13.03 -3.06 25.85
CA GLN A 504 14.01 -3.76 26.70
C GLN A 504 14.57 -5.04 26.05
N GLY A 505 13.99 -5.49 24.94
CA GLY A 505 14.45 -6.65 24.18
C GLY A 505 15.82 -6.46 23.51
N THR A 506 16.36 -7.57 22.99
CA THR A 506 17.69 -7.59 22.35
C THR A 506 17.65 -7.40 20.84
N ASP A 507 16.52 -7.68 20.19
CA ASP A 507 16.36 -7.58 18.74
C ASP A 507 16.02 -6.14 18.30
N SER A 508 16.83 -5.57 17.40
CA SER A 508 16.66 -4.19 16.96
C SER A 508 15.38 -3.96 16.14
N ASN A 509 14.91 -4.94 15.37
CA ASN A 509 13.69 -4.78 14.58
C ASN A 509 12.43 -4.77 15.47
N VAL A 510 12.44 -5.54 16.55
CA VAL A 510 11.39 -5.49 17.57
C VAL A 510 11.36 -4.11 18.24
N ARG A 511 12.53 -3.57 18.61
CA ARG A 511 12.63 -2.22 19.21
C ARG A 511 12.21 -1.12 18.25
N GLU A 512 12.66 -1.17 16.99
CA GLU A 512 12.23 -0.22 15.95
C GLU A 512 10.71 -0.27 15.73
N THR A 513 10.11 -1.46 15.76
CA THR A 513 8.65 -1.63 15.65
C THR A 513 7.94 -0.99 16.85
N ALA A 514 8.43 -1.21 18.07
CA ALA A 514 7.86 -0.62 19.28
C ALA A 514 7.93 0.91 19.26
N LEU A 515 9.10 1.49 18.92
CA LEU A 515 9.26 2.93 18.72
C LEU A 515 8.30 3.49 17.67
N HIS A 516 8.15 2.78 16.55
CA HIS A 516 7.31 3.23 15.47
C HIS A 516 5.83 3.28 15.90
N ILE A 517 5.34 2.26 16.60
CA ILE A 517 3.98 2.24 17.16
C ILE A 517 3.80 3.35 18.21
N LEU A 518 4.75 3.52 19.14
CA LEU A 518 4.71 4.60 20.15
C LEU A 518 4.56 5.98 19.50
N ALA A 519 5.36 6.26 18.47
CA ALA A 519 5.32 7.52 17.75
C ALA A 519 4.02 7.69 16.93
N LEU A 520 3.50 6.63 16.30
CA LEU A 520 2.21 6.68 15.60
C LEU A 520 1.04 6.94 16.54
N ARG A 521 1.06 6.33 17.73
CA ARG A 521 0.02 6.48 18.76
C ARG A 521 0.21 7.71 19.64
N ARG A 522 1.34 8.42 19.52
CA ARG A 522 1.73 9.58 20.33
C ARG A 522 1.50 9.35 21.84
N MET A 523 1.88 8.17 22.34
CA MET A 523 1.64 7.79 23.74
C MET A 523 2.48 8.65 24.68
N ARG A 524 1.92 9.09 25.82
CA ARG A 524 2.60 9.96 26.78
C ARG A 524 2.33 9.50 28.21
N SER A 525 3.40 9.18 28.94
CA SER A 525 3.37 8.93 30.38
C SER A 525 4.75 9.21 30.99
N GLU A 526 4.80 9.40 32.30
CA GLU A 526 6.06 9.54 33.04
C GLU A 526 6.92 8.26 32.96
N ALA A 527 6.29 7.09 33.00
CA ALA A 527 6.98 5.81 32.90
C ALA A 527 7.62 5.60 31.51
N LEU A 528 6.89 5.96 30.46
CA LEU A 528 7.38 5.92 29.08
C LEU A 528 8.50 6.94 28.85
N SER A 529 8.32 8.18 29.31
CA SER A 529 9.36 9.21 29.23
C SER A 529 10.66 8.72 29.86
N LYS A 530 10.58 8.22 31.10
CA LYS A 530 11.74 7.63 31.77
C LYS A 530 12.37 6.49 30.97
N ALA A 531 11.55 5.56 30.46
CA ALA A 531 12.05 4.43 29.68
C ALA A 531 12.76 4.87 28.40
N LEU A 532 12.26 5.92 27.71
CA LEU A 532 12.87 6.47 26.50
C LEU A 532 14.16 7.25 26.79
N LEU A 533 14.20 8.02 27.89
CA LEU A 533 15.37 8.82 28.28
C LEU A 533 16.51 7.96 28.84
N ASP A 534 16.19 6.90 29.59
CA ASP A 534 17.19 5.96 30.11
C ASP A 534 17.76 5.04 29.00
N TRP A 535 17.10 4.99 27.84
CA TRP A 535 17.47 4.07 26.77
C TRP A 535 18.64 4.58 25.92
N LYS A 536 19.67 3.75 25.82
CA LYS A 536 20.83 3.98 24.97
C LYS A 536 20.57 3.41 23.57
N ALA A 537 19.93 4.20 22.71
CA ALA A 537 19.66 3.81 21.33
C ALA A 537 20.97 3.54 20.58
N LYS A 538 20.99 2.45 19.79
CA LYS A 538 22.07 2.22 18.83
C LYS A 538 21.98 3.24 17.69
N GLU A 539 23.06 3.43 16.95
CA GLU A 539 23.06 4.32 15.77
C GLU A 539 21.96 3.97 14.76
N SER A 540 21.72 2.68 14.52
CA SER A 540 20.64 2.20 13.64
C SER A 540 19.23 2.61 14.13
N GLU A 541 19.05 2.77 15.43
CA GLU A 541 17.76 3.03 16.09
C GLU A 541 17.54 4.54 16.34
N ARG A 542 18.57 5.37 16.16
CA ARG A 542 18.58 6.80 16.53
C ARG A 542 17.43 7.59 15.92
N HIS A 543 17.12 7.35 14.65
CA HIS A 543 16.01 8.03 13.97
C HIS A 543 14.66 7.70 14.60
N GLY A 544 14.40 6.41 14.85
CA GLY A 544 13.16 5.96 15.49
C GLY A 544 13.04 6.50 16.91
N TRP A 545 14.15 6.52 17.66
CA TRP A 545 14.21 7.07 19.01
C TRP A 545 13.92 8.57 19.04
N VAL A 546 14.59 9.38 18.22
CA VAL A 546 14.38 10.83 18.12
C VAL A 546 12.93 11.16 17.72
N ARG A 547 12.40 10.47 16.72
CA ARG A 547 10.99 10.61 16.32
C ARG A 547 10.06 10.32 17.49
N THR A 548 10.33 9.25 18.24
CA THR A 548 9.49 8.81 19.36
C THR A 548 9.57 9.78 20.53
N LEU A 549 10.76 10.25 20.91
CA LEU A 549 10.92 11.28 21.94
C LEU A 549 10.09 12.53 21.62
N ALA A 550 10.19 13.03 20.38
CA ALA A 550 9.41 14.20 19.95
C ALA A 550 7.90 13.96 20.00
N ALA A 551 7.42 12.80 19.54
CA ALA A 551 6.01 12.45 19.56
C ALA A 551 5.45 12.23 20.99
N CYS A 552 6.27 11.66 21.87
CA CYS A 552 5.87 11.16 23.19
C CYS A 552 6.14 12.16 24.34
N GLY A 553 6.35 13.45 24.03
CA GLY A 553 6.40 14.51 25.04
C GLY A 553 7.81 14.94 25.48
N GLU A 554 8.87 14.46 24.81
CA GLU A 554 10.26 14.82 25.08
C GLU A 554 10.95 15.58 23.91
N PRO A 555 10.30 16.60 23.29
CA PRO A 555 10.84 17.23 22.08
C PRO A 555 12.11 18.05 22.32
N ARG A 556 12.33 18.57 23.54
CA ARG A 556 13.58 19.29 23.87
C ARG A 556 14.78 18.35 23.95
N HIS A 557 14.58 17.14 24.49
CA HIS A 557 15.62 16.11 24.51
C HIS A 557 15.90 15.61 23.08
N ALA A 558 14.85 15.37 22.30
CA ALA A 558 14.99 15.01 20.89
C ALA A 558 15.75 16.09 20.09
N LEU A 559 15.46 17.37 20.32
CA LEU A 559 16.18 18.49 19.70
C LEU A 559 17.68 18.47 20.03
N ALA A 560 18.05 18.24 21.30
CA ALA A 560 19.45 18.15 21.71
C ALA A 560 20.19 17.05 20.92
N VAL A 561 19.60 15.86 20.81
CA VAL A 561 20.16 14.74 20.03
C VAL A 561 20.29 15.09 18.54
N VAL A 562 19.33 15.82 17.97
CA VAL A 562 19.39 16.26 16.57
C VAL A 562 20.53 17.26 16.35
N LEU A 563 20.75 18.19 17.28
CA LEU A 563 21.82 19.19 17.18
C LEU A 563 23.21 18.56 17.33
N GLU A 564 23.34 17.50 18.15
CA GLU A 564 24.58 16.71 18.25
C GLU A 564 24.92 15.94 16.95
N HIS A 565 23.93 15.71 16.09
CA HIS A 565 24.01 14.96 14.84
C HIS A 565 23.48 15.76 13.65
N ALA A 566 23.73 17.07 13.67
CA ALA A 566 23.24 18.04 12.69
C ALA A 566 23.63 17.65 11.25
N GLU A 567 24.70 16.91 11.03
CA GLU A 567 25.10 16.44 9.70
C GLU A 567 24.12 15.44 9.06
N THR A 568 23.16 14.89 9.80
CA THR A 568 22.26 13.81 9.33
C THR A 568 20.87 14.35 8.91
N PRO A 569 20.58 14.56 7.60
CA PRO A 569 19.32 15.20 7.18
C PRO A 569 18.06 14.43 7.57
N LEU A 570 18.10 13.10 7.46
CA LEU A 570 16.96 12.24 7.83
C LEU A 570 16.66 12.28 9.34
N LEU A 571 17.62 12.66 10.18
CA LEU A 571 17.39 12.80 11.62
C LEU A 571 16.59 14.07 11.94
N ARG A 572 16.84 15.18 11.22
CA ARG A 572 16.02 16.39 11.28
C ARG A 572 14.58 16.10 10.88
N GLU A 573 14.39 15.38 9.77
CA GLU A 573 13.07 14.96 9.27
C GLU A 573 12.35 14.03 10.26
N ALA A 574 13.10 13.13 10.91
CA ALA A 574 12.54 12.24 11.94
C ALA A 574 12.02 13.03 13.14
N PHE A 575 12.76 14.05 13.56
CA PHE A 575 12.36 14.96 14.63
C PHE A 575 11.11 15.77 14.27
N VAL A 576 11.11 16.43 13.10
CA VAL A 576 9.96 17.22 12.63
C VAL A 576 8.73 16.32 12.44
N SER A 577 8.90 15.11 11.90
CA SER A 577 7.84 14.10 11.84
C SER A 577 7.34 13.71 13.23
N GLY A 578 8.23 13.53 14.21
CA GLY A 578 7.85 13.22 15.59
C GLY A 578 7.01 14.33 16.22
N LEU A 579 7.39 15.59 16.02
CA LEU A 579 6.57 16.74 16.40
C LEU A 579 5.22 16.70 15.66
N GLY A 580 5.26 16.42 14.35
CA GLY A 580 4.12 16.47 13.42
C GLY A 580 3.36 17.79 13.55
N VAL A 581 2.05 17.73 13.76
CA VAL A 581 1.21 18.94 13.89
C VAL A 581 1.63 19.88 15.04
N ASP A 582 2.36 19.36 16.04
CA ASP A 582 2.88 20.17 17.17
C ASP A 582 4.17 20.94 16.80
N ALA A 583 4.76 20.71 15.62
CA ALA A 583 6.02 21.32 15.20
C ALA A 583 5.96 22.85 15.27
N ALA A 584 4.79 23.41 14.94
CA ALA A 584 4.65 24.84 14.94
C ALA A 584 4.64 25.46 16.34
N ALA A 585 3.86 24.88 17.24
CA ALA A 585 3.85 25.30 18.64
C ALA A 585 5.25 25.15 19.28
N PHE A 586 5.93 24.04 19.00
CA PHE A 586 7.27 23.79 19.51
C PHE A 586 8.27 24.86 19.08
N HIS A 587 8.32 25.18 17.78
CA HIS A 587 9.27 26.18 17.27
C HIS A 587 9.01 27.59 17.83
N ARG A 588 7.75 27.98 18.08
CA ARG A 588 7.45 29.24 18.78
C ARG A 588 7.97 29.26 20.22
N ASP A 589 7.94 28.12 20.91
CA ASP A 589 8.39 27.98 22.31
C ASP A 589 9.92 27.97 22.43
N VAL A 590 10.63 27.38 21.46
CA VAL A 590 12.11 27.32 21.51
C VAL A 590 12.81 28.48 20.80
N GLY A 591 12.14 29.18 19.89
CA GLY A 591 12.74 30.23 19.07
C GLY A 591 13.74 29.67 18.05
N GLU A 592 14.75 30.46 17.70
CA GLU A 592 15.79 30.04 16.75
C GLU A 592 16.56 28.82 17.25
N VAL A 593 16.75 27.84 16.37
CA VAL A 593 17.57 26.65 16.64
C VAL A 593 18.91 26.77 15.94
N GLY A 594 19.98 26.26 16.57
CA GLY A 594 21.37 26.37 16.10
C GLY A 594 21.72 25.58 14.83
N ASP A 595 20.73 25.12 14.06
CA ASP A 595 20.89 24.40 12.80
C ASP A 595 19.97 24.98 11.73
N THR A 596 20.54 25.63 10.71
CA THR A 596 19.78 26.37 9.70
C THR A 596 18.84 25.48 8.89
N ALA A 597 19.23 24.25 8.55
CA ALA A 597 18.38 23.36 7.78
C ALA A 597 17.17 22.87 8.60
N LEU A 598 17.35 22.63 9.90
CA LEU A 598 16.27 22.32 10.83
C LEU A 598 15.39 23.54 11.07
N GLN A 599 15.98 24.72 11.22
CA GLN A 599 15.26 25.99 11.33
C GLN A 599 14.31 26.20 10.13
N ASP A 600 14.79 25.91 8.91
CA ASP A 600 13.98 25.98 7.69
C ASP A 600 12.82 24.98 7.70
N LEU A 601 13.06 23.72 8.14
CA LEU A 601 12.01 22.70 8.24
C LEU A 601 10.93 23.10 9.26
N LEU A 602 11.33 23.59 10.42
CA LEU A 602 10.41 24.05 11.47
C LEU A 602 9.62 25.30 11.04
N THR A 603 10.24 26.20 10.28
CA THR A 603 9.57 27.39 9.74
C THR A 603 8.60 27.03 8.61
N GLN A 604 8.91 26.05 7.77
CA GLN A 604 7.97 25.56 6.75
C GLN A 604 6.78 24.83 7.38
N ALA A 605 7.01 24.06 8.45
CA ALA A 605 5.93 23.50 9.24
C ALA A 605 5.01 24.58 9.85
N HIS A 606 5.49 25.82 10.06
CA HIS A 606 4.63 26.97 10.42
C HIS A 606 3.77 27.47 9.25
N ALA A 607 4.29 27.42 8.03
CA ALA A 607 3.64 28.01 6.86
C ALA A 607 2.52 27.14 6.26
N ASP A 608 2.62 25.81 6.40
CA ASP A 608 1.70 24.85 5.77
C ASP A 608 0.44 24.54 6.61
N MET A 609 0.44 24.89 7.89
CA MET A 609 -0.75 24.79 8.75
C MET A 609 -1.35 26.19 8.95
N ALA A 610 -2.57 26.41 8.46
CA ALA A 610 -3.36 27.56 8.86
C ALA A 610 -3.48 27.55 10.39
N GLU A 611 -2.74 28.48 11.04
CA GLU A 611 -2.48 28.59 12.47
C GLU A 611 -3.58 27.97 13.34
N ASP A 612 -3.25 26.90 14.06
CA ASP A 612 -3.97 26.57 15.29
C ASP A 612 -3.18 27.19 16.45
N PRO A 613 -3.64 28.31 17.03
CA PRO A 613 -2.99 28.88 18.20
C PRO A 613 -3.09 27.89 19.37
N SER A 614 -2.00 27.76 20.13
CA SER A 614 -1.97 26.90 21.31
C SER A 614 -3.12 27.28 22.26
N PRO A 615 -3.82 26.30 22.87
CA PRO A 615 -4.93 26.60 23.76
C PRO A 615 -4.43 27.42 24.95
N THR A 616 -5.22 28.40 25.40
CA THR A 616 -4.89 29.23 26.57
C THR A 616 -5.12 28.50 27.91
N LEU A 617 -5.30 27.18 27.87
CA LEU A 617 -5.64 26.33 29.02
C LEU A 617 -4.40 26.03 29.86
N GLN A 618 -4.59 25.87 31.18
CA GLN A 618 -3.51 25.57 32.13
C GLN A 618 -3.91 24.47 33.11
N GLY A 619 -2.91 23.81 33.71
CA GLY A 619 -3.09 22.83 34.78
C GLY A 619 -4.02 21.68 34.39
N ALA A 620 -5.02 21.38 35.23
CA ALA A 620 -5.95 20.28 35.02
C ALA A 620 -6.75 20.37 33.72
N GLN A 621 -7.04 21.58 33.22
CA GLN A 621 -7.75 21.79 31.96
C GLN A 621 -6.89 21.46 30.74
N LEU A 622 -5.58 21.73 30.81
CA LEU A 622 -4.64 21.34 29.75
C LEU A 622 -4.49 19.81 29.71
N LEU A 623 -4.42 19.14 30.86
CA LEU A 623 -4.40 17.68 30.91
C LEU A 623 -5.69 17.05 30.35
N ALA A 624 -6.84 17.68 30.64
CA ALA A 624 -8.13 17.29 30.07
C ALA A 624 -8.19 17.48 28.56
N PHE A 625 -7.69 18.62 28.06
CA PHE A 625 -7.54 18.89 26.64
C PHE A 625 -6.72 17.79 25.93
N GLU A 626 -5.60 17.37 26.53
CA GLU A 626 -4.75 16.33 25.97
C GLU A 626 -5.41 14.94 25.95
N ARG A 627 -6.15 14.58 27.00
CA ARG A 627 -6.98 13.36 26.99
C ARG A 627 -8.09 13.43 25.94
N GLY A 628 -8.69 14.60 25.77
CA GLY A 628 -9.68 14.88 24.74
C GLY A 628 -9.13 14.72 23.32
N ARG A 629 -7.91 15.23 23.08
CA ARG A 629 -7.17 15.03 21.82
C ARG A 629 -6.95 13.55 21.55
N SER A 630 -6.44 12.82 22.54
CA SER A 630 -6.24 11.38 22.41
C SER A 630 -7.55 10.66 22.07
N MET A 631 -8.66 11.04 22.71
CA MET A 631 -9.98 10.49 22.40
C MET A 631 -10.44 10.83 20.97
N TYR A 632 -10.23 12.06 20.50
CA TYR A 632 -10.53 12.49 19.13
C TYR A 632 -9.77 11.66 18.09
N GLU A 633 -8.50 11.36 18.37
CA GLU A 633 -7.59 10.63 17.48
C GLU A 633 -7.77 9.11 17.52
N SER A 634 -8.24 8.55 18.65
CA SER A 634 -8.31 7.11 18.88
C SER A 634 -9.71 6.63 19.27
N LYS A 635 -10.07 6.73 20.55
CA LYS A 635 -11.22 6.04 21.19
C LYS A 635 -12.58 6.43 20.60
N ALA A 636 -12.75 7.68 20.17
CA ALA A 636 -13.96 8.15 19.49
C ALA A 636 -13.81 8.20 17.95
N ALA A 637 -12.59 8.01 17.44
CA ALA A 637 -12.24 8.00 16.01
C ALA A 637 -12.77 9.20 15.20
N CYS A 638 -13.00 10.35 15.85
CA CYS A 638 -13.51 11.56 15.21
C CYS A 638 -12.61 12.03 14.07
N ILE A 639 -11.28 11.88 14.24
CA ILE A 639 -10.28 12.23 13.24
C ILE A 639 -10.50 11.53 11.88
N ALA A 640 -11.07 10.32 11.88
CA ALA A 640 -11.25 9.52 10.67
C ALA A 640 -12.27 10.15 9.69
N CYS A 641 -13.19 10.97 10.20
CA CYS A 641 -14.16 11.69 9.39
C CYS A 641 -13.87 13.20 9.32
N HIS A 642 -13.36 13.78 10.40
CA HIS A 642 -13.20 15.23 10.54
C HIS A 642 -11.77 15.74 10.29
N GLY A 643 -10.80 14.85 10.11
CA GLY A 643 -9.41 15.17 9.82
C GLY A 643 -8.62 15.68 11.04
N ALA A 644 -7.29 15.66 10.95
CA ALA A 644 -6.41 16.03 12.06
C ALA A 644 -6.53 17.51 12.46
N ASN A 645 -6.79 18.39 11.49
CA ASN A 645 -6.94 19.84 11.68
C ASN A 645 -8.41 20.28 11.79
N GLY A 646 -9.35 19.34 11.94
CA GLY A 646 -10.77 19.61 12.02
C GLY A 646 -11.37 20.24 10.75
N ALA A 647 -10.68 20.25 9.60
CA ALA A 647 -11.18 20.85 8.37
C ALA A 647 -12.28 20.02 7.67
N GLY A 648 -12.55 18.81 8.16
CA GLY A 648 -13.45 17.87 7.52
C GLY A 648 -12.77 17.13 6.37
N LEU A 649 -13.35 15.99 6.02
CA LEU A 649 -12.96 15.22 4.83
C LEU A 649 -14.13 15.22 3.84
N PRO A 650 -13.88 15.46 2.53
CA PRO A 650 -14.92 15.41 1.51
C PRO A 650 -15.71 14.11 1.60
N ASN A 651 -17.04 14.21 1.58
CA ASN A 651 -17.98 13.08 1.64
C ASN A 651 -17.90 12.19 2.90
N LEU A 652 -17.21 12.62 3.96
CA LEU A 652 -17.14 11.88 5.23
C LEU A 652 -17.64 12.72 6.40
N GLY A 653 -16.94 13.79 6.74
CA GLY A 653 -17.28 14.63 7.89
C GLY A 653 -17.19 16.12 7.56
N PRO A 654 -18.16 16.95 8.01
CA PRO A 654 -18.06 18.40 7.88
C PRO A 654 -16.89 18.96 8.72
N PRO A 655 -16.43 20.19 8.44
CA PRO A 655 -15.44 20.85 9.27
C PRO A 655 -15.95 21.03 10.71
N LEU A 656 -15.07 20.75 11.67
CA LEU A 656 -15.22 21.11 13.07
C LEU A 656 -14.53 22.45 13.36
N ARG A 657 -13.43 22.76 12.66
CA ARG A 657 -12.77 24.06 12.71
C ARG A 657 -13.71 25.17 12.24
N ASN A 658 -13.78 26.25 13.00
CA ASN A 658 -14.64 27.41 12.77
C ASN A 658 -16.15 27.05 12.64
N SER A 659 -16.56 25.89 13.17
CA SER A 659 -17.94 25.42 13.09
C SER A 659 -18.79 26.07 14.17
N GLU A 660 -19.94 26.63 13.79
CA GLU A 660 -20.96 27.15 14.70
C GLU A 660 -21.58 26.05 15.59
N TRP A 661 -21.47 24.80 15.16
CA TRP A 661 -21.90 23.63 15.92
C TRP A 661 -20.92 23.29 17.03
N VAL A 662 -19.63 23.56 16.82
CA VAL A 662 -18.58 23.34 17.80
C VAL A 662 -18.47 24.52 18.76
N THR A 663 -18.50 25.74 18.23
CA THR A 663 -18.26 26.97 18.99
C THR A 663 -19.52 27.52 19.68
N GLY A 664 -20.71 27.11 19.25
CA GLY A 664 -21.98 27.52 19.84
C GLY A 664 -22.34 26.81 21.15
N ASP A 665 -23.63 26.48 21.31
CA ASP A 665 -24.17 25.86 22.53
C ASP A 665 -23.54 24.48 22.83
N ALA A 666 -22.98 24.35 24.03
CA ALA A 666 -22.29 23.14 24.45
C ALA A 666 -23.24 21.95 24.67
N ASP A 667 -24.48 22.20 25.10
CA ASP A 667 -25.48 21.13 25.28
C ASP A 667 -25.91 20.58 23.92
N ARG A 668 -26.08 21.45 22.91
CA ARG A 668 -26.36 21.06 21.52
C ARG A 668 -25.24 20.18 20.95
N LEU A 669 -23.98 20.56 21.14
CA LEU A 669 -22.85 19.72 20.73
C LEU A 669 -22.82 18.40 21.51
N THR A 670 -23.14 18.42 22.81
CA THR A 670 -23.22 17.21 23.64
C THR A 670 -24.30 16.26 23.13
N ARG A 671 -25.46 16.77 22.71
CA ARG A 671 -26.54 15.97 22.11
C ARG A 671 -26.10 15.29 20.82
N LEU A 672 -25.38 16.03 19.96
CA LEU A 672 -24.79 15.50 18.72
C LEU A 672 -23.77 14.40 19.01
N LEU A 673 -22.87 14.62 19.96
CA LEU A 673 -21.90 13.59 20.34
C LEU A 673 -22.57 12.33 20.88
N LEU A 674 -23.56 12.48 21.76
CA LEU A 674 -24.24 11.32 22.37
C LEU A 674 -25.04 10.51 21.34
N HIS A 675 -25.82 11.16 20.48
CA HIS A 675 -26.84 10.47 19.68
C HIS A 675 -26.56 10.47 18.18
N GLY A 676 -25.59 11.25 17.72
CA GLY A 676 -25.24 11.35 16.31
C GLY A 676 -26.08 12.36 15.54
N LEU A 677 -25.82 12.45 14.24
CA LEU A 677 -26.47 13.36 13.30
C LEU A 677 -26.77 12.63 11.97
N THR A 678 -27.97 12.82 11.43
CA THR A 678 -28.39 12.29 10.13
C THR A 678 -28.88 13.40 9.20
N GLY A 679 -28.66 13.20 7.91
CA GLY A 679 -29.11 14.09 6.85
C GLY A 679 -28.24 15.34 6.67
N PRO A 680 -28.71 16.29 5.84
CA PRO A 680 -27.93 17.49 5.54
C PRO A 680 -27.78 18.38 6.77
N ILE A 681 -26.60 18.99 6.89
CA ILE A 681 -26.28 20.00 7.89
C ILE A 681 -25.58 21.18 7.25
N THR A 682 -25.95 22.38 7.68
CA THR A 682 -25.27 23.61 7.27
C THR A 682 -24.15 23.92 8.25
N VAL A 683 -22.91 24.04 7.76
CA VAL A 683 -21.75 24.46 8.56
C VAL A 683 -21.05 25.59 7.84
N ALA A 684 -20.86 26.72 8.53
CA ALA A 684 -20.28 27.95 7.98
C ALA A 684 -20.95 28.39 6.65
N GLY A 685 -22.27 28.25 6.56
CA GLY A 685 -23.06 28.63 5.37
C GLY A 685 -23.00 27.65 4.20
N LYS A 686 -22.29 26.52 4.33
CA LYS A 686 -22.23 25.46 3.31
C LYS A 686 -23.01 24.23 3.77
N VAL A 687 -23.79 23.64 2.86
CA VAL A 687 -24.53 22.40 3.13
C VAL A 687 -23.61 21.19 2.93
N TYR A 688 -23.56 20.34 3.94
CA TYR A 688 -22.89 19.05 3.94
C TYR A 688 -23.95 17.97 4.07
N ASN A 689 -23.95 16.99 3.16
CA ASN A 689 -24.84 15.85 3.20
C ASN A 689 -24.00 14.57 3.08
N PRO A 690 -23.27 14.18 4.14
CA PRO A 690 -22.47 12.98 4.10
C PRO A 690 -23.37 11.77 3.82
N PRO A 691 -22.90 10.78 3.04
CA PRO A 691 -23.67 9.59 2.71
C PRO A 691 -23.91 8.67 3.93
N LEU A 692 -23.23 8.95 5.05
CA LEU A 692 -23.34 8.23 6.32
C LEU A 692 -23.76 9.19 7.42
N ASP A 693 -24.61 8.69 8.32
CA ASP A 693 -24.94 9.38 9.56
C ASP A 693 -23.71 9.44 10.46
N MET A 694 -23.49 10.57 11.12
CA MET A 694 -22.54 10.66 12.22
C MET A 694 -23.08 9.78 13.37
N PRO A 695 -22.37 8.73 13.81
CA PRO A 695 -22.85 7.89 14.88
C PRO A 695 -22.74 8.59 16.25
N GLY A 696 -23.70 8.30 17.12
CA GLY A 696 -23.64 8.73 18.52
C GLY A 696 -22.71 7.85 19.35
N ILE A 697 -21.91 8.45 20.23
CA ILE A 697 -20.96 7.73 21.09
C ILE A 697 -21.61 7.13 22.34
N ASN A 698 -22.91 7.38 22.57
CA ASN A 698 -23.67 6.85 23.71
C ASN A 698 -23.78 5.31 23.68
N ALA A 699 -23.65 4.69 22.50
CA ALA A 699 -23.66 3.24 22.35
C ALA A 699 -22.37 2.56 22.83
N ASN A 700 -21.28 3.30 23.08
CA ASN A 700 -20.01 2.73 23.52
C ASN A 700 -19.88 2.81 25.06
N PRO A 701 -20.03 1.68 25.79
CA PRO A 701 -19.98 1.69 27.26
C PRO A 701 -18.57 2.00 27.81
N SER A 702 -17.53 1.94 26.98
CA SER A 702 -16.18 2.33 27.40
C SER A 702 -16.00 3.84 27.50
N ILE A 703 -16.88 4.65 26.90
CA ILE A 703 -16.81 6.12 26.88
C ILE A 703 -17.71 6.69 27.99
N GLN A 704 -17.07 7.23 29.02
CA GLN A 704 -17.74 7.80 30.18
C GLN A 704 -18.01 9.30 30.01
N ASP A 705 -18.88 9.87 30.84
CA ASP A 705 -19.20 11.31 30.80
C ASP A 705 -17.97 12.22 30.97
N ALA A 706 -16.98 11.76 31.75
CA ALA A 706 -15.70 12.46 31.90
C ALA A 706 -14.88 12.47 30.60
N ASP A 707 -14.89 11.36 29.84
CA ASP A 707 -14.21 11.28 28.56
C ASP A 707 -14.84 12.27 27.55
N ILE A 708 -16.17 12.36 27.53
CA ILE A 708 -16.90 13.29 26.65
C ILE A 708 -16.61 14.74 27.04
N ALA A 709 -16.51 15.04 28.33
CA ALA A 709 -16.12 16.36 28.80
C ALA A 709 -14.69 16.72 28.35
N ASP A 710 -13.73 15.80 28.47
CA ASP A 710 -12.36 15.97 27.98
C ASP A 710 -12.35 16.19 26.45
N LEU A 711 -13.10 15.40 25.67
CA LEU A 711 -13.24 15.58 24.21
C LEU A 711 -13.82 16.95 23.85
N LEU A 712 -14.84 17.41 24.60
CA LEU A 712 -15.43 18.72 24.37
C LEU A 712 -14.46 19.86 24.72
N ILE A 713 -13.62 19.68 25.74
CA ILE A 713 -12.51 20.61 26.04
C ILE A 713 -11.58 20.72 24.83
N PHE A 714 -11.18 19.60 24.24
CA PHE A 714 -10.37 19.59 23.02
C PHE A 714 -11.06 20.33 21.87
N LEU A 715 -12.22 19.86 21.42
CA LEU A 715 -12.93 20.42 20.25
C LEU A 715 -13.19 21.94 20.36
N ARG A 716 -13.51 22.41 21.57
CA ARG A 716 -13.87 23.81 21.84
C ARG A 716 -12.67 24.71 22.13
N ASN A 717 -11.46 24.16 22.22
CA ASN A 717 -10.22 24.91 22.42
C ASN A 717 -9.14 24.56 21.37
N SER A 718 -9.54 23.93 20.27
CA SER A 718 -8.69 23.65 19.10
C SER A 718 -9.07 24.52 17.92
N TRP A 719 -8.18 24.60 16.95
CA TRP A 719 -8.29 25.29 15.67
C TRP A 719 -8.65 26.77 15.76
N GLY A 720 -8.12 27.45 16.79
CA GLY A 720 -8.43 28.85 17.10
C GLY A 720 -9.68 29.05 17.96
N HIS A 721 -10.34 27.98 18.41
CA HIS A 721 -11.42 28.09 19.37
C HIS A 721 -10.89 28.37 20.79
N SER A 722 -11.70 29.04 21.60
CA SER A 722 -11.41 29.35 23.02
C SER A 722 -12.68 29.31 23.87
N GLN A 723 -13.61 28.42 23.50
CA GLN A 723 -14.95 28.41 24.07
C GLN A 723 -15.00 27.64 25.39
N PRO A 724 -15.78 28.12 26.38
CA PRO A 724 -16.00 27.40 27.63
C PRO A 724 -16.54 26.00 27.35
N SER A 725 -16.01 25.00 28.07
CA SER A 725 -16.37 23.60 27.86
C SER A 725 -17.18 23.06 29.04
N PRO A 726 -18.17 22.19 28.77
CA PRO A 726 -19.06 21.66 29.80
C PRO A 726 -18.32 20.70 30.73
N LEU A 727 -18.73 20.67 32.00
CA LEU A 727 -18.24 19.70 32.98
C LEU A 727 -18.91 18.33 32.76
N ALA A 728 -18.28 17.26 33.27
CA ALA A 728 -18.84 15.91 33.22
C ALA A 728 -20.28 15.83 33.79
N SER A 729 -20.57 16.59 34.85
CA SER A 729 -21.92 16.67 35.44
C SER A 729 -22.97 17.24 34.48
N GLN A 730 -22.57 18.14 33.59
CA GLN A 730 -23.43 18.69 32.54
C GLN A 730 -23.67 17.65 31.44
N ILE A 731 -22.66 16.85 31.08
CA ILE A 731 -22.84 15.70 30.17
C ILE A 731 -23.82 14.70 30.76
N THR A 732 -23.69 14.35 32.04
CA THR A 732 -24.63 13.48 32.75
C THR A 732 -26.06 14.03 32.70
N LYS A 733 -26.23 15.34 32.87
CA LYS A 733 -27.54 15.99 32.78
C LYS A 733 -28.13 15.87 31.37
N VAL A 734 -27.37 16.19 30.32
CA VAL A 734 -27.83 16.11 28.93
C VAL A 734 -28.15 14.65 28.55
N ARG A 735 -27.31 13.69 28.97
CA ARG A 735 -27.54 12.26 28.74
C ARG A 735 -28.85 11.80 29.37
N LYS A 736 -29.15 12.21 30.60
CA LYS A 736 -30.45 11.92 31.25
C LYS A 736 -31.62 12.56 30.52
N GLN A 737 -31.49 13.82 30.10
CA GLN A 737 -32.54 14.53 29.38
C GLN A 737 -32.86 13.95 28.00
N THR A 738 -31.93 13.19 27.43
CA THR A 738 -32.04 12.62 26.09
C THR A 738 -31.99 11.09 26.08
N ALA A 739 -32.23 10.47 27.24
CA ALA A 739 -32.12 9.02 27.42
C ALA A 739 -33.10 8.24 26.51
N ASP A 740 -34.26 8.81 26.22
CA ASP A 740 -35.29 8.19 25.39
C ASP A 740 -35.05 8.38 23.88
N ARG A 741 -33.95 9.04 23.49
CA ARG A 741 -33.62 9.24 22.08
C ARG A 741 -32.72 8.13 21.57
N PHE A 742 -33.19 7.47 20.52
CA PHE A 742 -32.48 6.35 19.87
C PHE A 742 -32.05 6.66 18.42
N LEU A 743 -32.64 7.71 17.82
CA LEU A 743 -32.32 8.12 16.46
C LEU A 743 -31.37 9.32 16.45
N PRO A 744 -30.45 9.41 15.47
CA PRO A 744 -29.62 10.58 15.26
C PRO A 744 -30.45 11.87 15.15
N TYR A 745 -29.85 13.00 15.50
CA TYR A 745 -30.47 14.31 15.30
C TYR A 745 -30.48 14.69 13.82
N LYS A 746 -31.52 15.38 13.36
CA LYS A 746 -31.45 16.20 12.15
C LYS A 746 -31.09 17.63 12.52
N GLU A 747 -30.55 18.40 11.58
CA GLU A 747 -30.30 19.83 11.82
C GLU A 747 -31.55 20.57 12.34
N SER A 748 -32.73 20.21 11.82
CA SER A 748 -34.03 20.78 12.24
C SER A 748 -34.40 20.51 13.70
N ASP A 749 -33.85 19.46 14.31
CA ASP A 749 -34.15 19.07 15.68
C ASP A 749 -33.40 19.92 16.71
N LEU A 750 -32.43 20.71 16.25
CA LEU A 750 -31.42 21.40 17.07
C LEU A 750 -31.36 22.92 16.79
N ARG A 751 -32.30 23.43 15.99
CA ARG A 751 -32.45 24.85 15.67
C ARG A 751 -33.47 25.54 16.56
#